data_AF-A0A8T7C5I4-F1
#
_entry.id   AF-A0A8T7C5I4-F1
#
_cell.length_a   1.000
_cell.length_b   1.000
_cell.length_c   1.000
_cell.angle_alpha   90.00
_cell.angle_beta   90.00
_cell.angle_gamma   90.00
#
_symmetry.space_group_name_H-M   'P 1'
#
loop_
_entity.id
_entity.type
_entity.pdbx_description
1 polymer ?
#
loop_
_entity_poly.entity_id
_entity_poly.type
_entity_poly.pdbx_seq_one_letter_code
_entity_poly.pdbx_strand_id
1 'polypeptide(L)'
;MTPPTTNYRDRLDALSLNKKRWFLELARRESGFTAKTVGGSRLIAYITCTGDDQPDSTTLRQHCEQHLPSYMVPQVFIPVDEIPRTSAGKVDRFALRLHDAITPADSTGADDATPRNAIETALVQIWAEVLGMEDLNIHDNFFEVGGDSLQIIRILSRAAKEGISLKPDVIFAHPTIAEASSFATLASAEPVGDEPVAGSMPLMPIQSWFFEHIKTDPHQWNQSVLFAGHRKIDPEALMTVCQAILDHHDALRSLFTQDSSGWHAQLKDQITPLPVQFTDLTGVTEVDLMPAIREQASLENARLSLPAGPLIRFVLFTTAEDTPDYLLIVAHHLVVDAESWGLLLADMELAMEQTQNKEAIKLPRKTRSIIAWSQELVDYAKRPDLPKLAAYWHTPAANNNPALPVDSKIDGVGHASSGAAADNIERNTGVCIQTLDKDLTELLLNVAQHSLNTGVHVLIVTALAQAISNWTERDYVQMDMEGHGREALSNQTDISRTIGWFTSVFPIPLQATDPAVWSDTAASLRLVKETIQALPLNGLAFGLLKNLCPDPAVREQMQALPQSQILFNYLGQVDRESTSSKYLSMVDDRCGEARSARCERAYLLEINARIREGQLQLDWSYNRAYHNLATIERLAEVFADNIRTLIDITGSDEATPVHVPSDFPLAGLSQQELDNIAASLGDDDD
;
A
#
# COMPACT_ATOMS: atom_id res chain seq x y z
N MET A 1 -17.06 26.30 -33.26
CA MET A 1 -15.62 26.66 -33.23
C MET A 1 -14.94 25.64 -32.35
N THR A 2 -14.20 24.73 -32.97
CA THR A 2 -13.51 23.61 -32.33
C THR A 2 -12.23 24.12 -31.66
N PRO A 3 -11.95 23.79 -30.38
CA PRO A 3 -10.66 24.12 -29.78
C PRO A 3 -9.57 23.14 -30.25
N PRO A 4 -8.29 23.54 -30.27
CA PRO A 4 -7.23 22.74 -30.86
C PRO A 4 -6.74 21.65 -29.91
N THR A 5 -6.80 20.39 -30.36
CA THR A 5 -6.10 19.24 -29.76
C THR A 5 -4.60 19.42 -29.92
N THR A 6 -3.93 19.83 -28.85
CA THR A 6 -2.46 19.88 -28.78
C THR A 6 -1.99 18.56 -28.19
N ASN A 7 -1.07 17.89 -28.91
CA ASN A 7 -0.60 16.54 -28.62
C ASN A 7 0.26 16.54 -27.34
N TYR A 8 -0.12 15.78 -26.32
CA TYR A 8 0.54 15.71 -25.00
C TYR A 8 2.03 15.32 -25.08
N ARG A 9 2.43 14.62 -26.16
CA ARG A 9 3.84 14.29 -26.47
C ARG A 9 4.76 15.51 -26.53
N ASP A 10 4.25 16.66 -26.99
CA ASP A 10 5.07 17.87 -27.20
C ASP A 10 5.41 18.60 -25.88
N ARG A 11 4.68 18.31 -24.77
CA ARG A 11 4.96 18.89 -23.45
C ARG A 11 6.05 18.14 -22.68
N LEU A 12 6.22 16.84 -22.92
CA LEU A 12 7.27 16.00 -22.34
C LEU A 12 8.69 16.42 -22.77
N ASP A 13 8.84 17.02 -23.96
CA ASP A 13 10.15 17.46 -24.47
C ASP A 13 10.62 18.80 -23.89
N ALA A 14 9.71 19.62 -23.36
CA ALA A 14 10.06 20.85 -22.67
C ALA A 14 10.79 20.54 -21.35
N LEU A 15 10.29 19.53 -20.62
CA LEU A 15 10.53 19.06 -19.23
C LEU A 15 11.98 18.90 -18.71
N SER A 16 12.99 19.25 -19.50
CA SER A 16 14.40 18.92 -19.25
C SER A 16 15.39 19.97 -19.73
N LEU A 17 14.94 21.21 -19.95
CA LEU A 17 15.76 22.24 -20.58
C LEU A 17 16.49 23.18 -19.60
N ASN A 18 15.97 23.44 -18.40
CA ASN A 18 16.48 24.57 -17.58
C ASN A 18 17.57 24.23 -16.55
N LYS A 19 17.74 22.99 -16.09
CA LYS A 19 18.95 22.59 -15.31
C LYS A 19 20.24 22.59 -16.16
N LYS A 20 20.13 22.68 -17.49
CA LYS A 20 21.27 22.58 -18.44
C LYS A 20 22.00 23.89 -18.72
N ARG A 21 21.46 25.04 -18.31
CA ARG A 21 22.06 26.35 -18.68
C ARG A 21 23.35 26.64 -17.92
N TRP A 22 23.41 26.28 -16.64
CA TRP A 22 24.57 26.52 -15.76
C TRP A 22 25.81 25.67 -16.15
N PHE A 23 25.60 24.45 -16.65
CA PHE A 23 26.68 23.54 -17.06
C PHE A 23 27.42 23.99 -18.35
N LEU A 24 26.74 24.70 -19.25
CA LEU A 24 27.26 25.02 -20.60
C LEU A 24 28.23 26.21 -20.63
N GLU A 25 28.29 27.03 -19.58
CA GLU A 25 29.12 28.23 -19.57
C GLU A 25 30.52 27.98 -18.98
N LEU A 26 30.66 26.97 -18.10
CA LEU A 26 31.95 26.53 -17.56
C LEU A 26 32.77 25.70 -18.57
N ALA A 27 32.15 24.71 -19.23
CA ALA A 27 32.85 23.80 -20.15
C ALA A 27 33.33 24.47 -21.45
N ARG A 28 32.69 25.58 -21.85
CA ARG A 28 33.03 26.31 -23.09
C ARG A 28 34.30 27.16 -22.95
N ARG A 29 34.75 27.45 -21.73
CA ARG A 29 35.85 28.40 -21.48
C ARG A 29 37.24 27.77 -21.43
N GLU A 30 37.39 26.46 -21.22
CA GLU A 30 38.72 25.89 -20.91
C GLU A 30 39.20 24.67 -21.72
N SER A 31 38.38 23.99 -22.55
CA SER A 31 38.86 22.71 -23.12
C SER A 31 38.45 22.34 -24.55
N GLY A 32 37.85 23.21 -25.37
CA GLY A 32 37.68 22.93 -26.81
C GLY A 32 36.76 21.73 -27.17
N PHE A 33 36.03 21.15 -26.20
CA PHE A 33 35.09 20.05 -26.40
C PHE A 33 33.63 20.52 -26.23
N THR A 34 32.69 19.85 -26.91
CA THR A 34 31.25 20.03 -26.72
C THR A 34 30.63 18.72 -26.25
N ALA A 35 30.20 18.65 -24.99
CA ALA A 35 29.54 17.49 -24.40
C ALA A 35 28.05 17.78 -24.16
N LYS A 36 27.18 16.79 -24.39
CA LYS A 36 25.74 16.91 -24.10
C LYS A 36 25.20 15.68 -23.38
N THR A 37 24.54 15.90 -22.24
CA THR A 37 23.89 14.86 -21.45
C THR A 37 22.40 14.70 -21.78
N VAL A 38 21.92 13.46 -21.86
CA VAL A 38 20.50 13.12 -22.01
C VAL A 38 20.07 12.33 -20.77
N GLY A 39 19.00 12.78 -20.11
CA GLY A 39 18.54 12.22 -18.83
C GLY A 39 17.70 10.95 -18.99
N GLY A 40 17.93 10.04 -18.06
CA GLY A 40 17.36 8.73 -17.74
C GLY A 40 18.07 8.20 -16.47
N SER A 41 17.88 6.95 -16.03
CA SER A 41 18.52 6.34 -14.83
C SER A 41 20.07 6.31 -14.84
N ARG A 42 20.71 6.84 -15.90
CA ARG A 42 22.16 7.05 -16.03
C ARG A 42 22.49 8.30 -16.84
N LEU A 43 23.58 8.98 -16.50
CA LEU A 43 24.13 10.11 -17.28
C LEU A 43 24.91 9.59 -18.50
N ILE A 44 24.41 9.87 -19.72
CA ILE A 44 25.08 9.55 -20.99
C ILE A 44 25.62 10.82 -21.62
N ALA A 45 26.88 10.86 -22.03
CA ALA A 45 27.53 11.98 -22.71
C ALA A 45 27.82 11.65 -24.18
N TYR A 46 27.25 12.43 -25.11
CA TYR A 46 27.59 12.36 -26.53
C TYR A 46 28.75 13.32 -26.84
N ILE A 47 29.79 12.82 -27.52
CA ILE A 47 31.03 13.57 -27.75
C ILE A 47 31.32 13.70 -29.24
N THR A 48 31.71 14.91 -29.64
CA THR A 48 32.32 15.19 -30.94
C THR A 48 33.78 15.57 -30.72
N CYS A 49 34.70 14.97 -31.48
CA CYS A 49 36.12 15.31 -31.42
C CYS A 49 36.49 16.17 -32.64
N THR A 50 37.26 17.24 -32.43
CA THR A 50 37.81 18.05 -33.52
C THR A 50 39.31 17.76 -33.65
N GLY A 51 39.66 16.76 -34.47
CA GLY A 51 41.04 16.29 -34.67
C GLY A 51 41.13 14.78 -34.86
N ASP A 52 42.33 14.28 -35.16
CA ASP A 52 42.60 12.83 -35.38
C ASP A 52 42.70 12.03 -34.07
N ASP A 53 42.74 12.69 -32.90
CA ASP A 53 42.76 12.04 -31.59
C ASP A 53 41.33 11.81 -31.06
N GLN A 54 40.96 10.54 -30.91
CA GLN A 54 39.74 10.11 -30.20
C GLN A 54 40.14 9.51 -28.84
N PRO A 55 39.96 10.24 -27.73
CA PRO A 55 40.23 9.68 -26.40
C PRO A 55 39.23 8.58 -26.05
N ASP A 56 39.70 7.55 -25.35
CA ASP A 56 38.84 6.47 -24.87
C ASP A 56 37.94 6.94 -23.70
N SER A 57 36.89 6.16 -23.41
CA SER A 57 35.91 6.47 -22.37
C SER A 57 36.53 6.54 -20.97
N THR A 58 37.63 5.83 -20.72
CA THR A 58 38.38 5.85 -19.46
C THR A 58 39.10 7.18 -19.25
N THR A 59 39.77 7.69 -20.28
CA THR A 59 40.46 8.98 -20.25
C THR A 59 39.47 10.13 -20.03
N LEU A 60 38.31 10.07 -20.70
CA LEU A 60 37.23 11.05 -20.54
C LEU A 60 36.62 11.03 -19.14
N ARG A 61 36.40 9.84 -18.58
CA ARG A 61 35.91 9.69 -17.20
C ARG A 61 36.89 10.27 -16.19
N GLN A 62 38.17 9.91 -16.27
CA GLN A 62 39.19 10.42 -15.36
C GLN A 62 39.31 11.95 -15.43
N HIS A 63 39.18 12.51 -16.63
CA HIS A 63 39.17 13.96 -16.81
C HIS A 63 37.96 14.62 -16.12
N CYS A 64 36.76 14.02 -16.26
CA CYS A 64 35.56 14.47 -15.55
C CYS A 64 35.70 14.35 -14.04
N GLU A 65 36.21 13.23 -13.51
CA GLU A 65 36.40 13.01 -12.07
C GLU A 65 37.35 14.02 -11.42
N GLN A 66 38.31 14.56 -12.18
CA GLN A 66 39.23 15.58 -11.69
C GLN A 66 38.59 16.98 -11.58
N HIS A 67 37.48 17.23 -12.26
CA HIS A 67 36.87 18.57 -12.39
C HIS A 67 35.40 18.62 -11.97
N LEU A 68 34.77 17.48 -11.70
CA LEU A 68 33.34 17.34 -11.39
C LEU A 68 33.11 16.46 -10.16
N PRO A 69 32.08 16.74 -9.33
CA PRO A 69 31.61 15.81 -8.30
C PRO A 69 31.17 14.47 -8.89
N SER A 70 31.28 13.39 -8.11
CA SER A 70 31.03 12.01 -8.56
C SER A 70 29.67 11.80 -9.24
N TYR A 71 28.61 12.46 -8.74
CA TYR A 71 27.26 12.37 -9.31
C TYR A 71 27.08 13.12 -10.64
N MET A 72 28.03 13.96 -11.05
CA MET A 72 28.03 14.68 -12.33
C MET A 72 28.90 14.02 -13.40
N VAL A 73 29.63 12.95 -13.06
CA VAL A 73 30.48 12.21 -13.99
C VAL A 73 29.61 11.29 -14.85
N PRO A 74 29.59 11.44 -16.19
CA PRO A 74 28.81 10.56 -17.05
C PRO A 74 29.22 9.10 -16.93
N GLN A 75 28.22 8.21 -16.92
CA GLN A 75 28.42 6.78 -16.83
C GLN A 75 28.70 6.16 -18.20
N VAL A 76 28.21 6.76 -19.28
CA VAL A 76 28.41 6.28 -20.66
C VAL A 76 28.88 7.43 -21.54
N PHE A 77 29.87 7.18 -22.39
CA PHE A 77 30.41 8.14 -23.36
C PHE A 77 30.21 7.60 -24.77
N ILE A 78 29.42 8.29 -25.61
CA ILE A 78 29.07 7.85 -26.96
C ILE A 78 29.69 8.82 -27.98
N PRO A 79 30.65 8.38 -28.80
CA PRO A 79 31.17 9.21 -29.88
C PRO A 79 30.12 9.38 -30.96
N VAL A 80 29.95 10.61 -31.44
CA VAL A 80 29.10 10.94 -32.60
C VAL A 80 29.90 11.81 -33.57
N ASP A 81 29.73 11.59 -34.87
CA ASP A 81 30.45 12.36 -35.91
C ASP A 81 30.04 13.83 -35.90
N GLU A 82 28.74 14.08 -35.72
CA GLU A 82 28.17 15.41 -35.54
C GLU A 82 26.98 15.33 -34.59
N ILE A 83 26.78 16.36 -33.76
CA ILE A 83 25.58 16.44 -32.92
C ILE A 83 24.39 16.79 -33.83
N PRO A 84 23.44 15.86 -34.08
CA PRO A 84 22.35 16.09 -35.01
C PRO A 84 21.47 17.24 -34.54
N ARG A 85 20.94 18.02 -35.48
CA ARG A 85 20.11 19.20 -35.22
C ARG A 85 18.78 19.09 -35.95
N THR A 86 17.71 19.54 -35.31
CA THR A 86 16.39 19.68 -35.91
C THR A 86 16.38 20.83 -36.92
N SER A 87 15.34 20.90 -37.76
CA SER A 87 15.12 22.00 -38.71
C SER A 87 15.04 23.38 -38.05
N ALA A 88 14.80 23.44 -36.73
CA ALA A 88 14.82 24.66 -35.92
C ALA A 88 16.21 25.00 -35.32
N GLY A 89 17.27 24.28 -35.71
CA GLY A 89 18.65 24.49 -35.25
C GLY A 89 18.96 24.01 -33.83
N LYS A 90 17.97 23.47 -33.12
CA LYS A 90 18.12 22.80 -31.81
C LYS A 90 18.72 21.41 -32.01
N VAL A 91 19.38 20.85 -30.99
CA VAL A 91 19.86 19.46 -31.07
C VAL A 91 18.70 18.49 -31.11
N ASP A 92 18.77 17.54 -32.03
CA ASP A 92 17.83 16.45 -32.20
C ASP A 92 18.15 15.32 -31.22
N ARG A 93 17.46 15.31 -30.08
CA ARG A 93 17.65 14.31 -29.02
C ARG A 93 17.12 12.95 -29.40
N PHE A 94 16.14 12.89 -30.30
CA PHE A 94 15.59 11.63 -30.79
C PHE A 94 16.59 10.96 -31.73
N ALA A 95 17.25 11.73 -32.61
CA ALA A 95 18.34 11.24 -33.45
C ALA A 95 19.56 10.76 -32.63
N LEU A 96 19.89 11.44 -31.52
CA LEU A 96 20.93 10.96 -30.59
C LEU A 96 20.54 9.65 -29.88
N ARG A 97 19.29 9.52 -29.44
CA ARG A 97 18.77 8.28 -28.83
C ARG A 97 18.68 7.11 -29.82
N LEU A 98 18.52 7.39 -31.11
CA LEU A 98 18.62 6.36 -32.14
C LEU A 98 20.03 5.80 -32.31
N HIS A 99 21.08 6.55 -31.94
CA HIS A 99 22.44 6.00 -31.83
C HIS A 99 22.63 5.09 -30.61
N ASP A 100 21.86 5.30 -29.52
CA ASP A 100 21.84 4.40 -28.35
C ASP A 100 21.36 2.99 -28.71
N ALA A 101 20.45 2.88 -29.69
CA ALA A 101 19.87 1.60 -30.11
C ALA A 101 20.77 0.79 -31.08
N ILE A 102 21.84 1.39 -31.61
CA ILE A 102 22.70 0.77 -32.65
C ILE A 102 24.03 0.26 -32.08
N THR A 103 24.36 0.58 -30.83
CA THR A 103 25.61 0.12 -30.21
C THR A 103 25.34 -1.18 -29.44
N PRO A 104 25.94 -2.33 -29.82
CA PRO A 104 25.83 -3.57 -29.05
C PRO A 104 26.27 -3.33 -27.61
N ALA A 105 25.53 -3.93 -26.67
CA ALA A 105 25.90 -4.02 -25.27
C ALA A 105 27.21 -4.82 -25.12
N ASP A 106 28.33 -4.15 -25.34
CA ASP A 106 29.65 -4.68 -25.00
C ASP A 106 30.55 -3.52 -24.60
N SER A 107 31.22 -3.69 -23.46
CA SER A 107 32.30 -2.87 -22.88
C SER A 107 31.93 -1.52 -22.22
N THR A 108 31.36 -1.59 -21.01
CA THR A 108 31.95 -1.04 -19.76
C THR A 108 31.07 -1.39 -18.54
N GLY A 109 31.59 -2.17 -17.58
CA GLY A 109 31.08 -2.21 -16.19
C GLY A 109 30.20 -3.39 -15.74
N ALA A 110 30.24 -4.56 -16.39
CA ALA A 110 29.42 -5.72 -15.99
C ALA A 110 29.70 -6.25 -14.56
N ASP A 111 30.84 -5.93 -13.95
CA ASP A 111 31.20 -6.41 -12.59
C ASP A 111 30.59 -5.57 -11.45
N ASP A 112 30.08 -4.35 -11.69
CA ASP A 112 29.61 -3.46 -10.61
C ASP A 112 28.08 -3.48 -10.41
N ALA A 113 27.34 -4.04 -11.36
CA ALA A 113 25.87 -4.13 -11.33
C ALA A 113 25.34 -5.52 -10.91
N THR A 114 26.21 -6.53 -10.85
CA THR A 114 25.83 -7.89 -10.44
C THR A 114 25.84 -8.05 -8.92
N PRO A 115 24.91 -8.82 -8.34
CA PRO A 115 24.95 -9.16 -6.92
C PRO A 115 26.31 -9.71 -6.49
N ARG A 116 26.92 -9.08 -5.51
CA ARG A 116 28.30 -9.34 -5.07
C ARG A 116 28.40 -10.44 -4.02
N ASN A 117 27.28 -10.76 -3.37
CA ASN A 117 27.19 -11.76 -2.31
C ASN A 117 25.80 -12.42 -2.28
N ALA A 118 25.66 -13.51 -1.51
CA ALA A 118 24.43 -14.29 -1.43
C ALA A 118 23.21 -13.49 -0.92
N ILE A 119 23.43 -12.50 -0.04
CA ILE A 119 22.36 -11.62 0.45
C ILE A 119 21.88 -10.71 -0.68
N GLU A 120 22.78 -10.10 -1.44
CA GLU A 120 22.41 -9.29 -2.61
C GLU A 120 21.71 -10.13 -3.68
N THR A 121 22.15 -11.37 -3.91
CA THR A 121 21.49 -12.27 -4.87
C THR A 121 20.05 -12.57 -4.47
N ALA A 122 19.86 -12.94 -3.20
CA ALA A 122 18.54 -13.16 -2.61
C ALA A 122 17.66 -11.90 -2.70
N LEU A 123 18.19 -10.74 -2.31
CA LEU A 123 17.44 -9.49 -2.34
C LEU A 123 17.08 -9.07 -3.77
N VAL A 124 17.96 -9.23 -4.75
CA VAL A 124 17.63 -8.97 -6.16
C VAL A 124 16.48 -9.87 -6.61
N GLN A 125 16.53 -11.16 -6.31
CA GLN A 125 15.45 -12.08 -6.68
C GLN A 125 14.13 -11.69 -5.99
N ILE A 126 14.17 -11.44 -4.67
CA ILE A 126 12.99 -11.05 -3.89
C ILE A 126 12.39 -9.74 -4.40
N TRP A 127 13.22 -8.72 -4.65
CA TRP A 127 12.77 -7.43 -5.15
C TRP A 127 12.22 -7.56 -6.56
N ALA A 128 12.92 -8.28 -7.46
CA ALA A 128 12.46 -8.56 -8.81
C ALA A 128 11.07 -9.23 -8.82
N GLU A 129 10.85 -10.22 -7.94
CA GLU A 129 9.56 -10.89 -7.83
C GLU A 129 8.45 -10.00 -7.23
N VAL A 130 8.76 -9.19 -6.21
CA VAL A 130 7.78 -8.31 -5.55
C VAL A 130 7.44 -7.09 -6.40
N LEU A 131 8.44 -6.55 -7.10
CA LEU A 131 8.32 -5.42 -8.02
C LEU A 131 7.95 -5.85 -9.43
N GLY A 132 7.88 -7.16 -9.73
CA GLY A 132 7.57 -7.73 -11.03
C GLY A 132 8.47 -7.22 -12.15
N MET A 133 9.77 -7.19 -11.93
CA MET A 133 10.81 -6.72 -12.86
C MET A 133 11.80 -7.83 -13.19
N GLU A 134 12.18 -7.98 -14.45
CA GLU A 134 13.13 -9.02 -14.88
C GLU A 134 14.60 -8.57 -14.80
N ASP A 135 14.87 -7.26 -14.97
CA ASP A 135 16.22 -6.68 -15.06
C ASP A 135 16.55 -5.74 -13.90
N LEU A 136 16.35 -6.18 -12.65
CA LEU A 136 16.66 -5.37 -11.47
C LEU A 136 18.16 -5.43 -11.12
N ASN A 137 18.80 -4.28 -11.01
CA ASN A 137 20.20 -4.10 -10.61
C ASN A 137 20.32 -3.76 -9.12
N ILE A 138 21.46 -4.12 -8.50
CA ILE A 138 21.70 -3.84 -7.07
C ILE A 138 21.71 -2.34 -6.71
N HIS A 139 21.94 -1.46 -7.68
CA HIS A 139 21.93 0.00 -7.49
C HIS A 139 20.60 0.67 -7.86
N ASP A 140 19.58 -0.12 -8.23
CA ASP A 140 18.27 0.44 -8.53
C ASP A 140 17.61 0.92 -7.24
N ASN A 141 17.18 2.19 -7.23
CA ASN A 141 16.48 2.78 -6.10
C ASN A 141 15.06 2.23 -6.03
N PHE A 142 14.74 1.60 -4.91
CA PHE A 142 13.47 0.95 -4.61
C PHE A 142 12.25 1.81 -4.95
N PHE A 143 12.27 3.09 -4.57
CA PHE A 143 11.15 4.01 -4.79
C PHE A 143 11.07 4.50 -6.24
N GLU A 144 12.21 4.60 -6.93
CA GLU A 144 12.26 5.00 -8.33
C GLU A 144 11.78 3.89 -9.28
N VAL A 145 12.01 2.62 -8.92
CA VAL A 145 11.49 1.47 -9.68
C VAL A 145 10.04 1.10 -9.32
N GLY A 146 9.36 1.98 -8.58
CA GLY A 146 7.95 1.88 -8.26
C GLY A 146 7.60 0.99 -7.07
N GLY A 147 8.55 0.83 -6.15
CA GLY A 147 8.34 0.28 -4.82
C GLY A 147 7.50 1.19 -3.92
N ASP A 148 6.52 0.63 -3.22
CA ASP A 148 5.75 1.27 -2.16
C ASP A 148 5.98 0.62 -0.78
N SER A 149 5.41 1.21 0.27
CA SER A 149 5.56 0.72 1.65
C SER A 149 4.99 -0.69 1.84
N LEU A 150 3.96 -1.08 1.09
CA LEU A 150 3.40 -2.43 1.13
C LEU A 150 4.38 -3.44 0.51
N GLN A 151 5.05 -3.05 -0.57
CA GLN A 151 6.10 -3.84 -1.20
C GLN A 151 7.36 -3.97 -0.33
N ILE A 152 7.72 -2.95 0.46
CA ILE A 152 8.79 -3.06 1.48
C ILE A 152 8.48 -4.19 2.44
N ILE A 153 7.27 -4.22 3.00
CA ILE A 153 6.86 -5.26 3.96
C ILE A 153 6.92 -6.64 3.31
N ARG A 154 6.45 -6.77 2.06
CA ARG A 154 6.52 -8.02 1.28
C ARG A 154 7.95 -8.49 1.06
N ILE A 155 8.84 -7.57 0.69
CA ILE A 155 10.27 -7.84 0.51
C ILE A 155 10.89 -8.31 1.82
N LEU A 156 10.64 -7.61 2.93
CA LEU A 156 11.19 -7.97 4.23
C LEU A 156 10.65 -9.33 4.71
N SER A 157 9.36 -9.60 4.48
CA SER A 157 8.76 -10.91 4.75
C SER A 157 9.41 -12.04 3.96
N ARG A 158 9.68 -11.83 2.66
CA ARG A 158 10.37 -12.81 1.82
C ARG A 158 11.86 -12.94 2.19
N ALA A 159 12.54 -11.84 2.47
CA ALA A 159 13.93 -11.84 2.93
C ALA A 159 14.08 -12.61 4.24
N ALA A 160 13.14 -12.45 5.18
CA ALA A 160 13.11 -13.20 6.42
C ALA A 160 12.97 -14.72 6.18
N LYS A 161 12.20 -15.17 5.17
CA LYS A 161 12.13 -16.60 4.78
C LYS A 161 13.48 -17.15 4.33
N GLU A 162 14.31 -16.32 3.71
CA GLU A 162 15.67 -16.68 3.30
C GLU A 162 16.71 -16.48 4.43
N GLY A 163 16.25 -16.17 5.65
CA GLY A 163 17.11 -15.95 6.81
C GLY A 163 17.79 -14.58 6.80
N ILE A 164 17.33 -13.64 5.98
CA ILE A 164 17.86 -12.28 5.87
C ILE A 164 16.98 -11.34 6.69
N SER A 165 17.54 -10.80 7.78
CA SER A 165 16.87 -9.79 8.59
C SER A 165 17.28 -8.39 8.16
N LEU A 166 16.29 -7.62 7.70
CA LEU A 166 16.38 -6.22 7.31
C LEU A 166 15.20 -5.46 7.94
N LYS A 167 15.39 -4.17 8.20
CA LYS A 167 14.33 -3.32 8.78
C LYS A 167 13.72 -2.42 7.71
N PRO A 168 12.43 -2.03 7.84
CA PRO A 168 11.81 -1.07 6.94
C PRO A 168 12.61 0.25 6.84
N ASP A 169 13.01 0.81 7.98
CA ASP A 169 13.79 2.06 8.06
C ASP A 169 15.08 2.02 7.24
N VAL A 170 15.69 0.83 7.09
CA VAL A 170 16.90 0.67 6.27
C VAL A 170 16.57 0.88 4.81
N ILE A 171 15.46 0.34 4.30
CA ILE A 171 15.09 0.52 2.88
C ILE A 171 14.69 1.98 2.61
N PHE A 172 14.08 2.67 3.58
CA PHE A 172 13.81 4.11 3.45
C PHE A 172 15.09 4.96 3.46
N ALA A 173 16.06 4.65 4.32
CA ALA A 173 17.31 5.40 4.42
C ALA A 173 18.35 5.03 3.35
N HIS A 174 18.28 3.80 2.85
CA HIS A 174 19.22 3.15 1.95
C HIS A 174 18.44 2.41 0.86
N PRO A 175 17.89 3.13 -0.12
CA PRO A 175 16.87 2.62 -1.02
C PRO A 175 17.39 1.68 -2.10
N THR A 176 18.68 1.36 -2.14
CA THR A 176 19.25 0.39 -3.10
C THR A 176 19.62 -0.92 -2.40
N ILE A 177 19.62 -2.03 -3.13
CA ILE A 177 20.04 -3.34 -2.57
C ILE A 177 21.52 -3.29 -2.15
N ALA A 178 22.36 -2.61 -2.92
CA ALA A 178 23.78 -2.43 -2.62
C ALA A 178 24.02 -1.73 -1.28
N GLU A 179 23.17 -0.77 -0.91
CA GLU A 179 23.26 -0.06 0.38
C GLU A 179 22.54 -0.82 1.50
N ALA A 180 21.30 -1.27 1.26
CA ALA A 180 20.48 -1.97 2.26
C ALA A 180 21.13 -3.28 2.73
N SER A 181 21.74 -4.05 1.82
CA SER A 181 22.36 -5.34 2.13
C SER A 181 23.50 -5.23 3.17
N SER A 182 24.15 -4.07 3.30
CA SER A 182 25.19 -3.85 4.31
C SER A 182 24.65 -3.82 5.74
N PHE A 183 23.36 -3.56 5.91
CA PHE A 183 22.63 -3.59 7.18
C PHE A 183 21.87 -4.90 7.39
N ALA A 184 21.86 -5.78 6.39
CA ALA A 184 21.26 -7.07 6.50
C ALA A 184 22.06 -7.95 7.46
N THR A 185 21.36 -8.60 8.37
CA THR A 185 21.96 -9.63 9.22
C THR A 185 21.39 -10.98 8.83
N LEU A 186 22.24 -12.00 8.78
CA LEU A 186 21.74 -13.37 8.74
C LEU A 186 21.09 -13.64 10.10
N ALA A 187 19.77 -13.77 10.10
CA ALA A 187 19.01 -13.97 11.32
C ALA A 187 19.46 -15.28 11.98
N SER A 188 20.24 -15.18 13.05
CA SER A 188 20.22 -16.20 14.09
C SER A 188 18.92 -15.98 14.87
N ALA A 189 17.79 -16.35 14.28
CA ALA A 189 16.50 -16.27 14.96
C ALA A 189 16.58 -17.13 16.22
N GLU A 190 16.37 -16.51 17.39
CA GLU A 190 16.03 -17.29 18.57
C GLU A 190 14.75 -18.08 18.23
N PRO A 191 14.71 -19.39 18.51
CA PRO A 191 13.62 -20.23 18.06
C PRO A 191 12.32 -19.82 18.78
N VAL A 192 11.41 -19.17 18.05
CA VAL A 192 9.99 -19.29 18.38
C VAL A 192 9.63 -20.75 18.10
N GLY A 193 9.17 -21.45 19.15
CA GLY A 193 8.77 -22.84 19.01
C GLY A 193 7.64 -22.96 17.98
N ASP A 194 7.69 -23.99 17.14
CA ASP A 194 6.62 -24.29 16.17
C ASP A 194 5.33 -24.82 16.84
N GLU A 195 5.34 -24.97 18.18
CA GLU A 195 4.22 -25.48 18.96
C GLU A 195 3.01 -24.53 18.90
N PRO A 196 1.77 -25.07 18.92
CA PRO A 196 0.56 -24.28 19.07
C PRO A 196 0.61 -23.41 20.32
N VAL A 197 0.40 -22.10 20.15
CA VAL A 197 0.23 -21.17 21.28
C VAL A 197 -1.26 -21.00 21.56
N ALA A 198 -1.62 -21.02 22.83
CA ALA A 198 -2.98 -20.90 23.32
C ALA A 198 -3.04 -20.08 24.62
N GLY A 199 -4.25 -19.64 24.99
CA GLY A 199 -4.47 -18.86 26.20
C GLY A 199 -5.14 -17.51 25.94
N SER A 200 -5.10 -16.65 26.96
CA SER A 200 -5.70 -15.31 26.91
C SER A 200 -4.89 -14.40 26.00
N MET A 201 -5.59 -13.60 25.20
CA MET A 201 -5.01 -12.61 24.31
C MET A 201 -5.60 -11.23 24.64
N PRO A 202 -4.78 -10.23 25.01
CA PRO A 202 -5.24 -8.86 25.04
C PRO A 202 -5.89 -8.46 23.71
N LEU A 203 -7.02 -7.77 23.76
CA LEU A 203 -7.64 -7.23 22.55
C LEU A 203 -6.71 -6.22 21.89
N MET A 204 -6.48 -6.42 20.60
CA MET A 204 -5.74 -5.45 19.79
C MET A 204 -6.63 -4.24 19.45
N PRO A 205 -6.04 -3.06 19.17
CA PRO A 205 -6.82 -1.85 18.91
C PRO A 205 -7.90 -1.99 17.82
N ILE A 206 -7.61 -2.75 16.75
CA ILE A 206 -8.57 -2.99 15.67
C ILE A 206 -9.75 -3.87 16.09
N GLN A 207 -9.52 -4.82 17.00
CA GLN A 207 -10.58 -5.64 17.57
C GLN A 207 -11.45 -4.80 18.51
N SER A 208 -10.85 -3.90 19.31
CA SER A 208 -11.59 -2.92 20.09
C SER A 208 -12.43 -2.00 19.20
N TRP A 209 -11.86 -1.50 18.09
CA TRP A 209 -12.59 -0.73 17.08
C TRP A 209 -13.78 -1.52 16.52
N PHE A 210 -13.60 -2.79 16.16
CA PHE A 210 -14.69 -3.62 15.65
C PHE A 210 -15.85 -3.73 16.64
N PHE A 211 -15.58 -4.07 17.90
CA PHE A 211 -16.63 -4.23 18.91
C PHE A 211 -17.29 -2.91 19.35
N GLU A 212 -16.63 -1.77 19.12
CA GLU A 212 -17.19 -0.44 19.34
C GLU A 212 -18.24 -0.09 18.27
N HIS A 213 -17.99 -0.48 17.02
CA HIS A 213 -18.80 -0.08 15.87
C HIS A 213 -19.82 -1.13 15.43
N ILE A 214 -19.50 -2.42 15.56
CA ILE A 214 -20.31 -3.54 15.08
C ILE A 214 -20.98 -4.24 16.25
N LYS A 215 -22.27 -3.99 16.43
CA LYS A 215 -23.05 -4.46 17.60
C LYS A 215 -24.14 -5.46 17.20
N THR A 216 -24.69 -5.29 16.01
CA THR A 216 -25.75 -6.14 15.47
C THR A 216 -25.13 -7.23 14.60
N ASP A 217 -25.42 -8.49 14.93
CA ASP A 217 -24.89 -9.68 14.25
C ASP A 217 -23.35 -9.67 14.05
N PRO A 218 -22.54 -9.40 15.10
CA PRO A 218 -21.08 -9.28 14.98
C PRO A 218 -20.39 -10.60 14.61
N HIS A 219 -21.13 -11.68 14.42
CA HIS A 219 -20.62 -12.97 13.96
C HIS A 219 -20.50 -13.08 12.44
N GLN A 220 -21.22 -12.22 11.69
CA GLN A 220 -21.25 -12.23 10.23
C GLN A 220 -20.53 -10.97 9.73
N TRP A 221 -19.20 -10.98 9.89
CA TRP A 221 -18.28 -9.98 9.37
C TRP A 221 -17.07 -10.70 8.79
N ASN A 222 -17.29 -11.33 7.64
CA ASN A 222 -16.40 -12.36 7.12
C ASN A 222 -15.71 -11.92 5.83
N GLN A 223 -14.68 -12.67 5.50
CA GLN A 223 -14.06 -12.73 4.18
C GLN A 223 -14.30 -14.15 3.64
N SER A 224 -14.85 -14.26 2.43
CA SER A 224 -15.40 -15.51 1.89
C SER A 224 -14.92 -15.70 0.46
N VAL A 225 -13.90 -16.55 0.29
CA VAL A 225 -13.17 -16.71 -0.99
C VAL A 225 -13.42 -18.10 -1.55
N LEU A 226 -13.82 -18.15 -2.82
CA LEU A 226 -14.10 -19.37 -3.58
C LEU A 226 -12.94 -19.68 -4.54
N PHE A 227 -12.46 -20.90 -4.50
CA PHE A 227 -11.43 -21.42 -5.38
C PHE A 227 -11.95 -22.58 -6.23
N ALA A 228 -11.52 -22.67 -7.48
CA ALA A 228 -11.67 -23.85 -8.33
C ALA A 228 -10.39 -24.69 -8.29
N GLY A 229 -10.54 -25.99 -8.01
CA GLY A 229 -9.44 -26.95 -8.09
C GLY A 229 -9.01 -27.18 -9.53
N HIS A 230 -7.69 -27.18 -9.78
CA HIS A 230 -7.12 -27.61 -11.07
C HIS A 230 -7.33 -29.11 -11.32
N ARG A 231 -7.57 -29.87 -10.24
CA ARG A 231 -7.93 -31.28 -10.24
C ARG A 231 -9.03 -31.48 -9.19
N LYS A 232 -9.68 -32.65 -9.25
CA LYS A 232 -10.55 -33.11 -8.17
C LYS A 232 -9.81 -33.11 -6.84
N ILE A 233 -10.48 -32.65 -5.79
CA ILE A 233 -9.88 -32.47 -4.47
C ILE A 233 -10.24 -33.70 -3.63
N ASP A 234 -9.22 -34.40 -3.13
CA ASP A 234 -9.41 -35.54 -2.23
C ASP A 234 -9.90 -35.04 -0.84
N PRO A 235 -11.10 -35.45 -0.40
CA PRO A 235 -11.65 -35.08 0.90
C PRO A 235 -10.75 -35.41 2.10
N GLU A 236 -10.07 -36.57 2.08
CA GLU A 236 -9.21 -37.00 3.20
C GLU A 236 -7.91 -36.18 3.24
N ALA A 237 -7.34 -35.89 2.07
CA ALA A 237 -6.19 -35.00 1.95
C ALA A 237 -6.55 -33.58 2.44
N LEU A 238 -7.71 -33.05 2.05
CA LEU A 238 -8.17 -31.73 2.48
C LEU A 238 -8.31 -31.65 4.00
N MET A 239 -8.88 -32.67 4.64
CA MET A 239 -8.97 -32.73 6.11
C MET A 239 -7.60 -32.66 6.78
N THR A 240 -6.61 -33.37 6.22
CA THR A 240 -5.23 -33.38 6.72
C THR A 240 -4.57 -32.01 6.57
N VAL A 241 -4.76 -31.35 5.43
CA VAL A 241 -4.29 -29.98 5.16
C VAL A 241 -4.93 -28.99 6.13
N CYS A 242 -6.26 -29.01 6.28
CA CYS A 242 -6.97 -28.11 7.18
C CYS A 242 -6.52 -28.26 8.64
N GLN A 243 -6.27 -29.48 9.10
CA GLN A 243 -5.70 -29.71 10.44
C GLN A 243 -4.33 -29.06 10.59
N ALA A 244 -3.41 -29.30 9.65
CA ALA A 244 -2.07 -28.74 9.71
C ALA A 244 -2.07 -27.20 9.72
N ILE A 245 -2.95 -26.59 8.93
CA ILE A 245 -3.13 -25.13 8.87
C ILE A 245 -3.69 -24.58 10.18
N LEU A 246 -4.71 -25.23 10.75
CA LEU A 246 -5.28 -24.83 12.03
C LEU A 246 -4.31 -25.02 13.19
N ASP A 247 -3.42 -26.00 13.14
CA ASP A 247 -2.37 -26.23 14.15
C ASP A 247 -1.22 -25.23 14.01
N HIS A 248 -0.90 -24.83 12.77
CA HIS A 248 0.17 -23.89 12.49
C HIS A 248 -0.21 -22.42 12.74
N HIS A 249 -1.40 -21.98 12.36
CA HIS A 249 -1.76 -20.56 12.49
C HIS A 249 -2.66 -20.29 13.70
N ASP A 250 -2.04 -19.80 14.78
CA ASP A 250 -2.68 -19.68 16.10
C ASP A 250 -3.95 -18.82 16.10
N ALA A 251 -3.99 -17.73 15.32
CA ALA A 251 -5.14 -16.83 15.24
C ALA A 251 -6.42 -17.50 14.70
N LEU A 252 -6.30 -18.56 13.89
CA LEU A 252 -7.47 -19.29 13.38
C LEU A 252 -8.20 -20.07 14.48
N ARG A 253 -7.56 -20.23 15.65
CA ARG A 253 -8.12 -20.88 16.84
C ARG A 253 -8.69 -19.89 17.86
N SER A 254 -8.78 -18.61 17.49
CA SER A 254 -9.35 -17.57 18.35
C SER A 254 -10.86 -17.72 18.53
N LEU A 255 -11.33 -17.36 19.73
CA LEU A 255 -12.73 -17.12 20.07
C LEU A 255 -12.82 -15.79 20.84
N PHE A 256 -13.98 -15.14 20.74
CA PHE A 256 -14.26 -13.88 21.41
C PHE A 256 -15.55 -14.00 22.22
N THR A 257 -15.45 -13.72 23.52
CA THR A 257 -16.58 -13.75 24.46
C THR A 257 -16.77 -12.38 25.07
N GLN A 258 -17.99 -12.08 25.50
CA GLN A 258 -18.31 -10.83 26.18
C GLN A 258 -18.89 -11.13 27.55
N ASP A 259 -18.38 -10.46 28.58
CA ASP A 259 -18.94 -10.47 29.93
C ASP A 259 -19.15 -9.04 30.46
N SER A 260 -19.41 -8.87 31.76
CA SER A 260 -19.67 -7.55 32.35
C SER A 260 -18.45 -6.60 32.34
N SER A 261 -17.24 -7.11 32.09
CA SER A 261 -16.01 -6.32 31.99
C SER A 261 -15.64 -5.96 30.54
N GLY A 262 -16.33 -6.52 29.56
CA GLY A 262 -16.13 -6.23 28.14
C GLY A 262 -15.89 -7.48 27.31
N TRP A 263 -15.33 -7.27 26.12
CA TRP A 263 -14.93 -8.35 25.22
C TRP A 263 -13.56 -8.92 25.62
N HIS A 264 -13.42 -10.23 25.48
CA HIS A 264 -12.19 -10.96 25.75
C HIS A 264 -11.86 -11.87 24.57
N ALA A 265 -10.58 -12.03 24.27
CA ALA A 265 -10.11 -12.96 23.26
C ALA A 265 -9.32 -14.11 23.89
N GLN A 266 -9.54 -15.31 23.37
CA GLN A 266 -8.82 -16.51 23.80
C GLN A 266 -8.49 -17.37 22.59
N LEU A 267 -7.34 -18.04 22.61
CA LEU A 267 -6.97 -19.05 21.63
C LEU A 267 -7.09 -20.44 22.23
N LYS A 268 -7.72 -21.36 21.50
CA LYS A 268 -7.78 -22.78 21.87
C LYS A 268 -6.47 -23.50 21.50
N ASP A 269 -6.14 -24.55 22.25
CA ASP A 269 -5.00 -25.43 21.96
C ASP A 269 -5.14 -26.14 20.61
N GLN A 270 -6.36 -26.60 20.33
CA GLN A 270 -6.70 -27.39 19.15
C GLN A 270 -8.15 -27.16 18.75
N ILE A 271 -8.46 -27.45 17.49
CA ILE A 271 -9.82 -27.38 16.94
C ILE A 271 -10.31 -28.78 16.64
N THR A 272 -11.29 -29.25 17.41
CA THR A 272 -11.98 -30.52 17.16
C THR A 272 -13.48 -30.37 17.45
N PRO A 273 -14.38 -30.86 16.56
CA PRO A 273 -14.08 -31.40 15.22
C PRO A 273 -13.57 -30.30 14.26
N LEU A 274 -12.93 -30.71 13.16
CA LEU A 274 -12.47 -29.79 12.12
C LEU A 274 -13.65 -29.06 11.45
N PRO A 275 -13.52 -27.76 11.12
CA PRO A 275 -14.60 -26.96 10.54
C PRO A 275 -14.70 -27.16 9.01
N VAL A 276 -14.70 -28.42 8.56
CA VAL A 276 -14.77 -28.80 7.14
C VAL A 276 -16.14 -29.37 6.84
N GLN A 277 -16.77 -28.87 5.78
CA GLN A 277 -18.05 -29.35 5.26
C GLN A 277 -17.85 -29.91 3.84
N PHE A 278 -18.52 -31.02 3.55
CA PHE A 278 -18.57 -31.60 2.21
C PHE A 278 -19.98 -31.43 1.65
N THR A 279 -20.07 -30.95 0.42
CA THR A 279 -21.34 -30.73 -0.28
C THR A 279 -21.26 -31.37 -1.66
N ASP A 280 -22.12 -32.35 -1.91
CA ASP A 280 -22.20 -33.03 -3.20
C ASP A 280 -23.11 -32.27 -4.17
N LEU A 281 -22.51 -31.72 -5.21
CA LEU A 281 -23.19 -31.04 -6.32
C LEU A 281 -23.02 -31.79 -7.65
N THR A 282 -22.65 -33.07 -7.63
CA THR A 282 -22.45 -33.89 -8.84
C THR A 282 -23.69 -33.98 -9.73
N GLY A 283 -24.89 -33.91 -9.14
CA GLY A 283 -26.17 -33.93 -9.84
C GLY A 283 -26.72 -32.55 -10.25
N VAL A 284 -26.01 -31.46 -9.94
CA VAL A 284 -26.45 -30.09 -10.26
C VAL A 284 -26.04 -29.72 -11.69
N THR A 285 -26.92 -29.05 -12.42
CA THR A 285 -26.61 -28.63 -13.79
C THR A 285 -25.56 -27.51 -13.80
N GLU A 286 -24.81 -27.37 -14.89
CA GLU A 286 -23.81 -26.30 -15.03
C GLU A 286 -24.40 -24.89 -14.81
N VAL A 287 -25.64 -24.66 -15.25
CA VAL A 287 -26.34 -23.38 -15.11
C VAL A 287 -26.70 -23.07 -13.65
N ASP A 288 -27.02 -24.09 -12.87
CA ASP A 288 -27.46 -23.97 -11.48
C ASP A 288 -26.31 -24.10 -10.46
N LEU A 289 -25.12 -24.50 -10.92
CA LEU A 289 -23.97 -24.81 -10.06
C LEU A 289 -23.50 -23.60 -9.24
N MET A 290 -23.17 -22.49 -9.90
CA MET A 290 -22.71 -21.27 -9.22
C MET A 290 -23.78 -20.65 -8.32
N PRO A 291 -25.07 -20.57 -8.72
CA PRO A 291 -26.16 -20.22 -7.81
C PRO A 291 -26.20 -21.09 -6.55
N ALA A 292 -26.09 -22.42 -6.68
CA ALA A 292 -26.11 -23.34 -5.54
C ALA A 292 -24.89 -23.14 -4.62
N ILE A 293 -23.69 -22.92 -5.19
CA ILE A 293 -22.48 -22.60 -4.42
C ILE A 293 -22.66 -21.30 -3.63
N ARG A 294 -23.20 -20.25 -4.26
CA ARG A 294 -23.43 -18.95 -3.59
C ARG A 294 -24.46 -19.04 -2.48
N GLU A 295 -25.54 -19.79 -2.70
CA GLU A 295 -26.55 -20.05 -1.66
C GLU A 295 -25.91 -20.74 -0.45
N GLN A 296 -25.15 -21.81 -0.67
CA GLN A 296 -24.43 -22.48 0.41
C GLN A 296 -23.41 -21.54 1.08
N ALA A 297 -22.67 -20.74 0.30
CA ALA A 297 -21.71 -19.79 0.85
C ALA A 297 -22.39 -18.77 1.79
N SER A 298 -23.56 -18.24 1.45
CA SER A 298 -24.34 -17.37 2.34
C SER A 298 -24.74 -18.07 3.64
N LEU A 299 -25.14 -19.35 3.57
CA LEU A 299 -25.43 -20.15 4.76
C LEU A 299 -24.20 -20.30 5.65
N GLU A 300 -23.03 -20.59 5.07
CA GLU A 300 -21.79 -20.78 5.83
C GLU A 300 -21.27 -19.47 6.43
N ASN A 301 -21.46 -18.34 5.75
CA ASN A 301 -21.17 -17.02 6.30
C ASN A 301 -21.98 -16.71 7.56
N ALA A 302 -23.25 -17.13 7.60
CA ALA A 302 -24.11 -16.95 8.77
C ALA A 302 -23.86 -17.96 9.92
N ARG A 303 -22.96 -18.95 9.73
CA ARG A 303 -22.69 -20.01 10.73
C ARG A 303 -21.56 -19.71 11.71
N LEU A 304 -20.69 -18.76 11.41
CA LEU A 304 -19.61 -18.40 12.33
C LEU A 304 -20.18 -17.88 13.64
N SER A 305 -19.46 -18.12 14.74
CA SER A 305 -19.87 -17.73 16.09
C SER A 305 -18.64 -17.35 16.90
N LEU A 306 -18.58 -16.08 17.27
CA LEU A 306 -17.51 -15.50 18.08
C LEU A 306 -17.20 -16.30 19.36
N PRO A 307 -18.19 -16.63 20.22
CA PRO A 307 -17.91 -17.34 21.47
C PRO A 307 -17.64 -18.83 21.27
N ALA A 308 -18.12 -19.46 20.18
CA ALA A 308 -17.95 -20.88 19.96
C ALA A 308 -16.61 -21.21 19.28
N GLY A 309 -16.23 -20.42 18.27
CA GLY A 309 -15.11 -20.71 17.36
C GLY A 309 -15.21 -22.10 16.68
N PRO A 310 -14.21 -22.49 15.86
CA PRO A 310 -13.20 -21.61 15.25
C PRO A 310 -13.85 -20.58 14.33
N LEU A 311 -13.12 -19.50 14.03
CA LEU A 311 -13.60 -18.41 13.17
C LEU A 311 -13.20 -18.57 11.71
N ILE A 312 -13.09 -19.82 11.27
CA ILE A 312 -12.83 -20.21 9.89
C ILE A 312 -13.59 -21.49 9.56
N ARG A 313 -14.05 -21.62 8.31
CA ARG A 313 -14.73 -22.79 7.77
C ARG A 313 -14.23 -23.08 6.36
N PHE A 314 -14.15 -24.37 6.04
CA PHE A 314 -13.79 -24.86 4.70
C PHE A 314 -14.96 -25.66 4.15
N VAL A 315 -15.38 -25.38 2.93
CA VAL A 315 -16.45 -26.14 2.27
C VAL A 315 -15.98 -26.64 0.93
N LEU A 316 -15.90 -27.97 0.79
CA LEU A 316 -15.60 -28.62 -0.47
C LEU A 316 -16.90 -28.97 -1.20
N PHE A 317 -17.05 -28.43 -2.40
CA PHE A 317 -18.12 -28.75 -3.34
C PHE A 317 -17.59 -29.73 -4.38
N THR A 318 -18.06 -30.98 -4.33
CA THR A 318 -17.72 -31.98 -5.35
C THR A 318 -18.70 -31.89 -6.51
N THR A 319 -18.18 -31.88 -7.73
CA THR A 319 -18.97 -31.67 -8.96
C THR A 319 -18.83 -32.84 -9.94
N ALA A 320 -19.54 -32.81 -11.07
CA ALA A 320 -19.43 -33.80 -12.14
C ALA A 320 -17.98 -33.96 -12.64
N GLU A 321 -17.63 -35.09 -13.26
CA GLU A 321 -16.26 -35.47 -13.61
C GLU A 321 -15.54 -34.43 -14.50
N ASP A 322 -16.24 -33.85 -15.46
CA ASP A 322 -15.72 -32.83 -16.40
C ASP A 322 -15.71 -31.40 -15.84
N THR A 323 -16.19 -31.20 -14.60
CA THR A 323 -16.27 -29.90 -13.93
C THR A 323 -15.25 -29.86 -12.77
N PRO A 324 -14.55 -28.74 -12.51
CA PRO A 324 -13.68 -28.65 -11.33
C PRO A 324 -14.48 -28.74 -10.04
N ASP A 325 -13.87 -29.27 -8.98
CA ASP A 325 -14.39 -29.11 -7.63
C ASP A 325 -14.10 -27.69 -7.13
N TYR A 326 -14.91 -27.20 -6.19
CA TYR A 326 -14.72 -25.87 -5.62
C TYR A 326 -14.45 -25.94 -4.11
N LEU A 327 -13.51 -25.14 -3.64
CA LEU A 327 -13.19 -24.97 -2.22
C LEU A 327 -13.56 -23.54 -1.81
N LEU A 328 -14.52 -23.41 -0.89
CA LEU A 328 -14.85 -22.16 -0.23
C LEU A 328 -14.13 -22.08 1.10
N ILE A 329 -13.49 -20.94 1.37
CA ILE A 329 -12.89 -20.62 2.66
C ILE A 329 -13.61 -19.39 3.21
N VAL A 330 -14.28 -19.55 4.35
CA VAL A 330 -14.97 -18.47 5.06
C VAL A 330 -14.22 -18.21 6.35
N ALA A 331 -13.66 -17.01 6.52
CA ALA A 331 -12.96 -16.61 7.74
C ALA A 331 -13.54 -15.31 8.29
N HIS A 332 -13.72 -15.22 9.61
CA HIS A 332 -14.11 -13.97 10.25
C HIS A 332 -12.96 -12.97 10.13
N HIS A 333 -13.26 -11.70 9.83
CA HIS A 333 -12.23 -10.67 9.68
C HIS A 333 -11.43 -10.42 10.98
N LEU A 334 -11.89 -10.92 12.14
CA LEU A 334 -11.15 -10.82 13.41
C LEU A 334 -9.88 -11.69 13.46
N VAL A 335 -9.76 -12.67 12.55
CA VAL A 335 -8.66 -13.63 12.53
C VAL A 335 -7.84 -13.60 11.23
N VAL A 336 -8.26 -12.82 10.23
CA VAL A 336 -7.57 -12.66 8.96
C VAL A 336 -7.68 -11.21 8.44
N ASP A 337 -6.66 -10.79 7.70
CA ASP A 337 -6.63 -9.57 6.89
C ASP A 337 -6.14 -9.88 5.46
N ALA A 338 -6.04 -8.86 4.61
CA ALA A 338 -5.60 -9.02 3.22
C ALA A 338 -4.21 -9.67 3.12
N GLU A 339 -3.26 -9.27 3.97
CA GLU A 339 -1.91 -9.89 3.98
C GLU A 339 -1.92 -11.34 4.47
N SER A 340 -2.85 -11.70 5.37
CA SER A 340 -2.98 -13.06 5.89
C SER A 340 -3.39 -14.06 4.83
N TRP A 341 -4.17 -13.67 3.81
CA TRP A 341 -4.61 -14.59 2.75
C TRP A 341 -3.44 -15.14 1.94
N GLY A 342 -2.47 -14.31 1.57
CA GLY A 342 -1.30 -14.76 0.83
C GLY A 342 -0.49 -15.80 1.60
N LEU A 343 -0.37 -15.65 2.92
CA LEU A 343 0.28 -16.62 3.80
C LEU A 343 -0.52 -17.92 3.92
N LEU A 344 -1.83 -17.80 4.19
CA LEU A 344 -2.75 -18.93 4.35
C LEU A 344 -2.75 -19.81 3.11
N LEU A 345 -2.89 -19.20 1.93
CA LEU A 345 -2.97 -19.92 0.66
C LEU A 345 -1.64 -20.57 0.30
N ALA A 346 -0.52 -19.87 0.47
CA ALA A 346 0.81 -20.45 0.22
C ALA A 346 1.08 -21.69 1.10
N ASP A 347 0.72 -21.62 2.38
CA ASP A 347 0.92 -22.74 3.30
C ASP A 347 -0.07 -23.89 3.01
N MET A 348 -1.32 -23.58 2.62
CA MET A 348 -2.30 -24.57 2.17
C MET A 348 -1.83 -25.31 0.91
N GLU A 349 -1.31 -24.60 -0.08
CA GLU A 349 -0.79 -25.19 -1.32
C GLU A 349 0.40 -26.10 -1.07
N LEU A 350 1.34 -25.66 -0.22
CA LEU A 350 2.48 -26.49 0.17
C LEU A 350 2.02 -27.76 0.89
N ALA A 351 1.06 -27.65 1.81
CA ALA A 351 0.49 -28.79 2.49
C ALA A 351 -0.25 -29.73 1.52
N MET A 352 -0.97 -29.19 0.53
CA MET A 352 -1.61 -29.98 -0.53
C MET A 352 -0.57 -30.74 -1.37
N GLU A 353 0.52 -30.09 -1.77
CA GLU A 353 1.63 -30.70 -2.51
C GLU A 353 2.29 -31.84 -1.73
N GLN A 354 2.64 -31.59 -0.46
CA GLN A 354 3.23 -32.60 0.43
C GLN A 354 2.27 -33.78 0.64
N THR A 355 0.98 -33.52 0.86
CA THR A 355 -0.02 -34.58 1.02
C THR A 355 -0.17 -35.41 -0.24
N GLN A 356 -0.21 -34.79 -1.43
CA GLN A 356 -0.28 -35.49 -2.71
C GLN A 356 0.95 -36.38 -2.96
N ASN A 357 2.13 -35.91 -2.56
CA ASN A 357 3.39 -36.65 -2.63
C ASN A 357 3.55 -37.70 -1.52
N LYS A 358 2.57 -37.82 -0.60
CA LYS A 358 2.60 -38.69 0.58
C LYS A 358 3.76 -38.39 1.52
N GLU A 359 4.17 -37.13 1.58
CA GLU A 359 5.16 -36.60 2.49
C GLU A 359 4.49 -36.11 3.78
N ALA A 360 5.26 -36.06 4.87
CA ALA A 360 4.78 -35.42 6.09
C ALA A 360 4.70 -33.91 5.86
N ILE A 361 3.58 -33.28 6.25
CA ILE A 361 3.41 -31.84 6.12
C ILE A 361 4.46 -31.11 6.97
N LYS A 362 5.19 -30.20 6.33
CA LYS A 362 6.19 -29.32 6.95
C LYS A 362 6.00 -27.93 6.39
N LEU A 363 5.38 -27.06 7.18
CA LEU A 363 5.17 -25.66 6.85
C LEU A 363 6.40 -24.82 7.21
N PRO A 364 6.61 -23.66 6.56
CA PRO A 364 7.68 -22.75 6.93
C PRO A 364 7.46 -22.24 8.36
N ARG A 365 8.55 -21.93 9.07
CA ARG A 365 8.49 -21.56 10.50
C ARG A 365 7.58 -20.37 10.77
N LYS A 366 6.96 -20.38 11.95
CA LYS A 366 6.23 -19.23 12.50
C LYS A 366 7.24 -18.14 12.87
N THR A 367 6.85 -16.87 12.69
CA THR A 367 7.67 -15.73 13.10
C THR A 367 7.38 -15.36 14.56
N ARG A 368 6.12 -14.99 14.86
CA ARG A 368 5.67 -14.64 16.21
C ARG A 368 4.20 -15.02 16.38
N SER A 369 3.80 -15.44 17.58
CA SER A 369 2.39 -15.72 17.86
C SER A 369 1.60 -14.41 17.99
N ILE A 370 0.30 -14.47 17.67
CA ILE A 370 -0.59 -13.30 17.78
C ILE A 370 -0.76 -12.85 19.24
N ILE A 371 -0.65 -13.77 20.21
CA ILE A 371 -0.65 -13.44 21.65
C ILE A 371 0.61 -12.66 22.03
N ALA A 372 1.79 -13.08 21.54
CA ALA A 372 3.02 -12.35 21.81
C ALA A 372 2.98 -10.94 21.21
N TRP A 373 2.44 -10.80 20.00
CA TRP A 373 2.23 -9.50 19.36
C TRP A 373 1.27 -8.60 20.14
N SER A 374 0.12 -9.12 20.59
CA SER A 374 -0.83 -8.31 21.34
C SER A 374 -0.28 -7.89 22.71
N GLN A 375 0.53 -8.73 23.35
CA GLN A 375 1.24 -8.35 24.57
C GLN A 375 2.30 -7.28 24.31
N GLU A 376 3.00 -7.35 23.17
CA GLU A 376 3.97 -6.35 22.75
C GLU A 376 3.31 -4.98 22.53
N LEU A 377 2.11 -4.93 21.93
CA LEU A 377 1.31 -3.70 21.81
C LEU A 377 0.97 -3.11 23.20
N VAL A 378 0.55 -3.97 24.14
CA VAL A 378 0.25 -3.56 25.53
C VAL A 378 1.50 -3.03 26.24
N ASP A 379 2.65 -3.65 26.04
CA ASP A 379 3.90 -3.24 26.68
C ASP A 379 4.46 -1.96 26.06
N TYR A 380 4.36 -1.82 24.73
CA TYR A 380 4.68 -0.58 24.04
C TYR A 380 3.78 0.57 24.51
N ALA A 381 2.49 0.31 24.75
CA ALA A 381 1.55 1.32 25.23
C ALA A 381 1.89 1.87 26.63
N LYS A 382 2.73 1.17 27.42
CA LYS A 382 3.20 1.62 28.74
C LYS A 382 4.39 2.57 28.68
N ARG A 383 4.99 2.79 27.51
CA ARG A 383 6.17 3.65 27.41
C ARG A 383 5.82 5.11 27.79
N PRO A 384 6.70 5.81 28.52
CA PRO A 384 6.41 7.15 29.05
C PRO A 384 6.36 8.25 27.97
N ASP A 385 6.88 7.98 26.77
CA ASP A 385 6.84 8.87 25.62
C ASP A 385 5.52 8.77 24.85
N LEU A 386 4.84 7.62 24.87
CA LEU A 386 3.61 7.41 24.08
C LEU A 386 2.53 8.47 24.34
N PRO A 387 2.17 8.84 25.60
CA PRO A 387 1.14 9.85 25.85
C PRO A 387 1.38 11.19 25.16
N LYS A 388 2.64 11.56 24.90
CA LYS A 388 3.00 12.82 24.23
C LYS A 388 2.55 12.84 22.77
N LEU A 389 2.43 11.67 22.14
CA LEU A 389 1.98 11.52 20.75
C LEU A 389 0.50 11.90 20.58
N ALA A 390 -0.31 11.89 21.65
CA ALA A 390 -1.71 12.31 21.60
C ALA A 390 -1.88 13.75 21.07
N ALA A 391 -0.89 14.62 21.29
CA ALA A 391 -0.91 16.00 20.82
C ALA A 391 -1.10 16.12 19.30
N TYR A 392 -0.67 15.12 18.53
CA TYR A 392 -0.85 15.10 17.07
C TYR A 392 -2.34 15.16 16.65
N TRP A 393 -3.20 14.41 17.32
CA TRP A 393 -4.63 14.35 16.99
C TRP A 393 -5.47 15.45 17.64
N HIS A 394 -4.92 16.18 18.62
CA HIS A 394 -5.62 17.26 19.30
C HIS A 394 -5.36 18.62 18.66
N THR A 395 -5.92 18.80 17.47
CA THR A 395 -6.00 20.13 16.83
C THR A 395 -7.29 20.84 17.22
N PRO A 396 -7.36 22.19 17.19
CA PRO A 396 -8.59 22.93 17.49
C PRO A 396 -9.79 22.49 16.65
N ALA A 397 -9.56 22.05 15.41
CA ALA A 397 -10.58 21.60 14.48
C ALA A 397 -11.00 20.14 14.67
N ALA A 398 -10.08 19.29 15.12
CA ALA A 398 -10.39 17.89 15.43
C ALA A 398 -11.52 17.76 16.46
N ASN A 399 -11.72 18.75 17.34
CA ASN A 399 -12.80 18.74 18.33
C ASN A 399 -14.20 19.06 17.75
N ASN A 400 -14.30 19.41 16.47
CA ASN A 400 -15.54 19.85 15.85
C ASN A 400 -15.69 19.29 14.42
N ASN A 401 -15.66 17.97 14.26
CA ASN A 401 -15.92 17.31 12.97
C ASN A 401 -17.43 17.36 12.63
N PRO A 402 -17.87 18.23 11.70
CA PRO A 402 -19.30 18.45 11.49
C PRO A 402 -19.90 17.39 10.54
N ALA A 403 -21.20 17.11 10.68
CA ALA A 403 -21.92 16.14 9.85
C ALA A 403 -21.71 16.38 8.33
N LEU A 404 -21.60 15.30 7.54
CA LEU A 404 -21.56 15.40 6.07
C LEU A 404 -22.88 15.96 5.52
N PRO A 405 -22.86 16.68 4.38
CA PRO A 405 -24.07 17.02 3.64
C PRO A 405 -24.85 15.75 3.29
N VAL A 406 -26.19 15.79 3.39
CA VAL A 406 -27.07 14.68 3.02
C VAL A 406 -28.12 15.17 2.00
N ASP A 407 -28.49 14.33 1.05
CA ASP A 407 -29.47 14.67 0.00
C ASP A 407 -30.91 14.65 0.53
N SER A 408 -31.17 13.74 1.47
CA SER A 408 -32.46 13.57 2.14
C SER A 408 -32.55 14.50 3.35
N LYS A 409 -33.49 15.45 3.36
CA LYS A 409 -33.85 16.18 4.59
C LYS A 409 -34.57 15.23 5.55
N ILE A 410 -33.83 14.51 6.38
CA ILE A 410 -34.41 13.91 7.58
C ILE A 410 -34.64 15.09 8.54
N ASP A 411 -35.91 15.48 8.69
CA ASP A 411 -36.41 16.48 9.65
C ASP A 411 -36.00 17.95 9.46
N GLY A 412 -35.95 18.43 8.22
CA GLY A 412 -35.93 19.88 7.94
C GLY A 412 -34.65 20.63 8.29
N VAL A 413 -33.64 19.93 8.82
CA VAL A 413 -32.26 20.41 9.00
C VAL A 413 -31.37 19.51 8.14
N GLY A 414 -30.63 20.07 7.19
CA GLY A 414 -29.83 19.33 6.19
C GLY A 414 -28.58 18.63 6.73
N HIS A 415 -28.63 18.13 7.96
CA HIS A 415 -27.52 17.46 8.63
C HIS A 415 -28.03 16.20 9.34
N ALA A 416 -27.31 15.09 9.18
CA ALA A 416 -27.58 13.87 9.92
C ALA A 416 -27.40 14.14 11.43
N SER A 417 -28.50 14.34 12.16
CA SER A 417 -28.50 14.33 13.62
C SER A 417 -28.43 12.89 14.13
N SER A 418 -28.10 12.70 15.40
CA SER A 418 -27.86 11.40 16.06
C SER A 418 -28.98 10.35 15.98
N GLY A 419 -30.13 10.66 15.36
CA GLY A 419 -31.11 9.67 14.89
C GLY A 419 -30.71 8.93 13.60
N ALA A 420 -29.62 9.36 12.94
CA ALA A 420 -29.08 8.78 11.70
C ALA A 420 -28.38 7.41 11.88
N ALA A 421 -28.20 6.94 13.10
CA ALA A 421 -27.54 5.66 13.35
C ALA A 421 -28.40 4.44 12.95
N ALA A 422 -29.74 4.55 13.02
CA ALA A 422 -30.63 3.39 12.81
C ALA A 422 -30.65 2.89 11.35
N ASP A 423 -30.42 3.77 10.39
CA ASP A 423 -30.43 3.43 8.96
C ASP A 423 -29.02 3.31 8.35
N ASN A 424 -27.94 3.52 9.13
CA ASN A 424 -26.57 3.25 8.69
C ASN A 424 -26.17 1.79 8.83
N ILE A 425 -26.82 0.96 8.04
CA ILE A 425 -26.65 -0.50 8.02
C ILE A 425 -26.33 -1.00 6.61
N GLU A 426 -25.74 -2.20 6.53
CA GLU A 426 -25.27 -2.81 5.28
C GLU A 426 -26.36 -2.97 4.20
N ARG A 427 -27.62 -3.24 4.57
CA ARG A 427 -28.73 -3.32 3.61
C ARG A 427 -28.89 -2.04 2.78
N ASN A 428 -28.55 -0.89 3.36
CA ASN A 428 -28.72 0.40 2.72
C ASN A 428 -27.49 0.82 1.91
N THR A 429 -26.44 0.00 1.81
CA THR A 429 -25.25 0.29 1.01
C THR A 429 -25.59 0.43 -0.48
N GLY A 430 -25.10 1.50 -1.08
CA GLY A 430 -24.96 1.69 -2.52
C GLY A 430 -23.48 1.79 -2.86
N VAL A 431 -23.12 1.42 -4.10
CA VAL A 431 -21.73 1.43 -4.56
C VAL A 431 -21.66 2.19 -5.89
N CYS A 432 -20.75 3.15 -5.97
CA CYS A 432 -20.35 3.79 -7.21
C CYS A 432 -18.90 3.38 -7.51
N ILE A 433 -18.67 2.81 -8.70
CA ILE A 433 -17.33 2.38 -9.12
C ILE A 433 -16.80 3.43 -10.09
N GLN A 434 -15.65 4.00 -9.76
CA GLN A 434 -14.91 4.88 -10.65
C GLN A 434 -13.64 4.19 -11.14
N THR A 435 -13.26 4.42 -12.39
CA THR A 435 -12.01 3.92 -12.95
C THR A 435 -11.34 5.03 -13.74
N LEU A 436 -10.07 5.28 -13.43
CA LEU A 436 -9.21 6.12 -14.27
C LEU A 436 -8.61 5.27 -15.40
N ASP A 437 -8.42 5.87 -16.56
CA ASP A 437 -7.76 5.17 -17.66
C ASP A 437 -6.29 4.84 -17.34
N LYS A 438 -5.70 3.94 -18.14
CA LYS A 438 -4.33 3.45 -17.93
C LYS A 438 -3.31 4.58 -18.05
N ASP A 439 -3.46 5.46 -19.03
CA ASP A 439 -2.53 6.55 -19.29
C ASP A 439 -2.48 7.53 -18.11
N LEU A 440 -3.64 7.92 -17.57
CA LEU A 440 -3.74 8.79 -16.41
C LEU A 440 -3.22 8.11 -15.14
N THR A 441 -3.47 6.81 -14.98
CA THR A 441 -2.96 6.01 -13.85
C THR A 441 -1.43 5.90 -13.89
N GLU A 442 -0.86 5.65 -15.06
CA GLU A 442 0.59 5.60 -15.26
C GLU A 442 1.25 6.96 -14.97
N LEU A 443 0.66 8.06 -15.45
CA LEU A 443 1.12 9.41 -15.14
C LEU A 443 1.07 9.69 -13.63
N LEU A 444 -0.03 9.31 -12.95
CA LEU A 444 -0.18 9.47 -11.52
C LEU A 444 0.94 8.75 -10.74
N LEU A 445 1.22 7.50 -11.11
CA LEU A 445 2.29 6.71 -10.51
C LEU A 445 3.66 7.34 -10.75
N ASN A 446 3.93 7.75 -11.99
CA ASN A 446 5.18 8.38 -12.38
C ASN A 446 5.43 9.68 -11.62
N VAL A 447 4.41 10.54 -11.49
CA VAL A 447 4.48 11.80 -10.75
C VAL A 447 4.78 11.57 -9.27
N ALA A 448 4.08 10.63 -8.63
CA ALA A 448 4.29 10.31 -7.22
C ALA A 448 5.76 9.90 -6.95
N GLN A 449 6.28 9.02 -7.80
CA GLN A 449 7.63 8.47 -7.71
C GLN A 449 8.71 9.51 -8.00
N HIS A 450 8.64 10.17 -9.15
CA HIS A 450 9.78 10.92 -9.70
C HIS A 450 9.78 12.40 -9.35
N SER A 451 8.61 12.99 -9.07
CA SER A 451 8.50 14.45 -8.87
C SER A 451 8.36 14.86 -7.41
N LEU A 452 7.83 13.98 -6.57
CA LEU A 452 7.42 14.32 -5.20
C LEU A 452 8.07 13.48 -4.11
N ASN A 453 8.76 12.40 -4.49
CA ASN A 453 9.33 11.40 -3.59
C ASN A 453 8.33 10.97 -2.50
N THR A 454 7.10 10.65 -2.93
CA THR A 454 6.00 10.32 -2.02
C THR A 454 5.15 9.17 -2.57
N GLY A 455 4.40 8.51 -1.71
CA GLY A 455 3.50 7.44 -2.13
C GLY A 455 2.30 7.98 -2.94
N VAL A 456 1.83 7.22 -3.92
CA VAL A 456 0.66 7.58 -4.75
C VAL A 456 -0.59 7.88 -3.90
N HIS A 457 -0.72 7.25 -2.74
CA HIS A 457 -1.80 7.50 -1.79
C HIS A 457 -1.84 8.96 -1.32
N VAL A 458 -0.71 9.68 -1.25
CA VAL A 458 -0.68 11.10 -0.88
C VAL A 458 -1.38 11.96 -1.93
N LEU A 459 -1.18 11.68 -3.22
CA LEU A 459 -1.88 12.36 -4.31
C LEU A 459 -3.38 12.05 -4.30
N ILE A 460 -3.75 10.78 -4.06
CA ILE A 460 -5.14 10.35 -3.96
C ILE A 460 -5.84 11.05 -2.79
N VAL A 461 -5.23 11.05 -1.60
CA VAL A 461 -5.77 11.74 -0.41
C VAL A 461 -5.85 13.24 -0.65
N THR A 462 -4.89 13.85 -1.35
CA THR A 462 -4.94 15.27 -1.71
C THR A 462 -6.15 15.58 -2.60
N ALA A 463 -6.34 14.83 -3.68
CA ALA A 463 -7.48 15.01 -4.57
C ALA A 463 -8.82 14.77 -3.88
N LEU A 464 -8.88 13.76 -3.00
CA LEU A 464 -10.06 13.46 -2.18
C LEU A 464 -10.37 14.60 -1.20
N ALA A 465 -9.36 15.08 -0.47
CA ALA A 465 -9.53 16.15 0.49
C ALA A 465 -10.00 17.44 -0.20
N GLN A 466 -9.47 17.77 -1.37
CA GLN A 466 -9.96 18.88 -2.19
C GLN A 466 -11.42 18.69 -2.61
N ALA A 467 -11.80 17.49 -3.05
CA ALA A 467 -13.16 17.19 -3.45
C ALA A 467 -14.16 17.27 -2.27
N ILE A 468 -13.76 16.74 -1.10
CA ILE A 468 -14.56 16.75 0.13
C ILE A 468 -14.66 18.17 0.69
N SER A 469 -13.56 18.94 0.70
CA SER A 469 -13.57 20.34 1.12
C SER A 469 -14.53 21.16 0.25
N ASN A 470 -14.47 21.00 -1.07
CA ASN A 470 -15.39 21.65 -2.00
C ASN A 470 -16.84 21.24 -1.76
N TRP A 471 -17.10 19.94 -1.57
CA TRP A 471 -18.45 19.43 -1.32
C TRP A 471 -19.04 19.91 0.01
N THR A 472 -18.21 20.00 1.05
CA THR A 472 -18.64 20.39 2.40
C THR A 472 -18.60 21.89 2.64
N GLU A 473 -17.95 22.65 1.74
CA GLU A 473 -17.64 24.08 1.85
C GLU A 473 -16.83 24.40 3.13
N ARG A 474 -15.83 23.57 3.45
CA ARG A 474 -15.05 23.65 4.70
C ARG A 474 -13.55 23.66 4.47
N ASP A 475 -12.84 24.29 5.38
CA ASP A 475 -11.37 24.30 5.48
C ASP A 475 -10.80 23.09 6.23
N TYR A 476 -11.64 22.37 6.99
CA TYR A 476 -11.29 21.14 7.67
C TYR A 476 -11.86 19.91 6.98
N VAL A 477 -11.00 18.92 6.71
CA VAL A 477 -11.37 17.60 6.24
C VAL A 477 -10.84 16.56 7.21
N GLN A 478 -11.72 15.68 7.69
CA GLN A 478 -11.34 14.52 8.50
C GLN A 478 -11.85 13.25 7.83
N MET A 479 -10.94 12.31 7.64
CA MET A 479 -11.25 10.95 7.22
C MET A 479 -10.41 9.98 8.04
N ASP A 480 -10.94 8.80 8.30
CA ASP A 480 -10.13 7.70 8.81
C ASP A 480 -9.37 7.07 7.65
N MET A 481 -8.14 6.68 7.91
CA MET A 481 -7.31 5.88 7.02
C MET A 481 -7.03 4.51 7.62
N GLU A 482 -6.89 3.52 6.74
CA GLU A 482 -6.35 2.22 7.09
C GLU A 482 -4.84 2.17 6.82
N GLY A 483 -4.09 1.68 7.80
CA GLY A 483 -2.72 1.21 7.64
C GLY A 483 -2.66 -0.30 7.87
N HIS A 484 -1.56 -0.94 7.44
CA HIS A 484 -1.38 -2.39 7.62
C HIS A 484 -1.30 -2.80 9.11
N GLY A 485 -0.82 -1.90 9.98
CA GLY A 485 -0.73 -2.10 11.44
C GLY A 485 0.28 -3.16 11.89
N ARG A 486 1.19 -3.53 10.98
CA ARG A 486 2.33 -4.44 11.20
C ARG A 486 3.64 -3.67 11.44
N GLU A 487 3.60 -2.70 12.35
CA GLU A 487 4.76 -1.85 12.66
C GLU A 487 5.85 -2.61 13.43
N ALA A 488 7.11 -2.32 13.11
CA ALA A 488 8.24 -2.84 13.87
C ALA A 488 8.42 -2.03 15.17
N LEU A 489 7.78 -2.47 16.26
CA LEU A 489 7.84 -1.79 17.57
C LEU A 489 9.19 -1.95 18.27
N SER A 490 9.97 -2.96 17.89
CA SER A 490 11.30 -3.24 18.40
C SER A 490 12.17 -3.90 17.33
N ASN A 491 13.48 -3.98 17.58
CA ASN A 491 14.42 -4.68 16.70
C ASN A 491 14.19 -6.20 16.62
N GLN A 492 13.35 -6.76 17.48
CA GLN A 492 13.04 -8.20 17.55
C GLN A 492 11.62 -8.53 17.06
N THR A 493 10.88 -7.52 16.62
CA THR A 493 9.50 -7.68 16.14
C THR A 493 9.52 -8.26 14.74
N ASP A 494 9.10 -9.51 14.60
CA ASP A 494 8.86 -10.15 13.30
C ASP A 494 7.48 -10.83 13.31
N ILE A 495 6.54 -10.23 12.59
CA ILE A 495 5.16 -10.71 12.40
C ILE A 495 4.86 -10.98 10.93
N SER A 496 5.91 -11.12 10.12
CA SER A 496 5.82 -11.21 8.66
C SER A 496 5.14 -12.48 8.15
N ARG A 497 5.03 -13.52 9.00
CA ARG A 497 4.27 -14.75 8.74
C ARG A 497 3.16 -15.00 9.76
N THR A 498 2.79 -13.99 10.55
CA THR A 498 1.71 -14.12 11.53
C THR A 498 0.37 -13.80 10.87
N ILE A 499 -0.53 -14.78 10.86
CA ILE A 499 -1.93 -14.59 10.44
C ILE A 499 -2.72 -13.94 11.59
N GLY A 500 -3.63 -13.03 11.24
CA GLY A 500 -4.44 -12.26 12.18
C GLY A 500 -5.02 -11.02 11.50
N TRP A 501 -5.75 -10.20 12.24
CA TRP A 501 -6.18 -8.89 11.77
C TRP A 501 -5.32 -7.79 12.40
N PHE A 502 -4.45 -7.18 11.60
CA PHE A 502 -3.46 -6.23 12.08
C PHE A 502 -3.81 -4.77 11.78
N THR A 503 -4.72 -4.52 10.83
CA THR A 503 -5.08 -3.20 10.32
C THR A 503 -5.13 -2.14 11.42
N SER A 504 -4.43 -1.02 11.23
CA SER A 504 -4.59 0.16 12.08
C SER A 504 -5.60 1.10 11.43
N VAL A 505 -6.60 1.56 12.18
CA VAL A 505 -7.55 2.59 11.73
C VAL A 505 -7.31 3.86 12.55
N PHE A 506 -7.12 4.98 11.88
CA PHE A 506 -6.79 6.25 12.53
C PHE A 506 -7.31 7.46 11.72
N PRO A 507 -7.72 8.55 12.38
CA PRO A 507 -8.12 9.77 11.70
C PRO A 507 -6.90 10.54 11.20
N ILE A 508 -7.02 11.10 10.00
CA ILE A 508 -6.11 12.12 9.47
C ILE A 508 -6.78 13.51 9.54
N PRO A 509 -6.34 14.40 10.45
CA PRO A 509 -6.94 15.72 10.61
C PRO A 509 -6.33 16.72 9.62
N LEU A 510 -6.96 16.91 8.47
CA LEU A 510 -6.48 17.84 7.45
C LEU A 510 -7.09 19.23 7.67
N GLN A 511 -6.36 20.08 8.39
CA GLN A 511 -6.75 21.47 8.63
C GLN A 511 -6.01 22.43 7.70
N ALA A 512 -6.74 23.07 6.79
CA ALA A 512 -6.21 24.22 6.08
C ALA A 512 -6.20 25.45 6.99
N THR A 513 -5.13 26.25 6.92
CA THR A 513 -5.04 27.54 7.63
C THR A 513 -5.91 28.63 7.00
N ASP A 514 -6.27 28.46 5.73
CA ASP A 514 -7.14 29.31 4.91
C ASP A 514 -7.90 28.41 3.91
N PRO A 515 -9.22 28.58 3.68
CA PRO A 515 -9.95 27.89 2.60
C PRO A 515 -9.26 27.89 1.23
N ALA A 516 -8.46 28.92 0.92
CA ALA A 516 -7.70 29.01 -0.32
C ALA A 516 -6.68 27.87 -0.51
N VAL A 517 -6.20 27.25 0.58
CA VAL A 517 -5.26 26.11 0.52
C VAL A 517 -5.82 24.96 -0.30
N TRP A 518 -7.12 24.67 -0.20
CA TRP A 518 -7.72 23.58 -0.97
C TRP A 518 -7.83 23.88 -2.47
N SER A 519 -7.84 25.16 -2.84
CA SER A 519 -7.82 25.61 -4.24
C SER A 519 -6.39 25.71 -4.81
N ASP A 520 -5.37 25.82 -3.95
CA ASP A 520 -3.96 25.78 -4.34
C ASP A 520 -3.42 24.35 -4.26
N THR A 521 -3.12 23.77 -5.43
CA THR A 521 -2.68 22.39 -5.55
C THR A 521 -1.34 22.11 -4.83
N ALA A 522 -0.41 23.06 -4.84
CA ALA A 522 0.87 22.87 -4.16
C ALA A 522 0.70 23.00 -2.64
N ALA A 523 -0.15 23.91 -2.18
CA ALA A 523 -0.43 24.09 -0.76
C ALA A 523 -1.21 22.90 -0.17
N SER A 524 -2.24 22.40 -0.86
CA SER A 524 -3.00 21.22 -0.43
C SER A 524 -2.11 19.97 -0.38
N LEU A 525 -1.25 19.78 -1.38
CA LEU A 525 -0.29 18.68 -1.41
C LEU A 525 0.73 18.76 -0.26
N ARG A 526 1.27 19.96 0.05
CA ARG A 526 2.15 20.14 1.22
C ARG A 526 1.46 19.77 2.52
N LEU A 527 0.24 20.27 2.73
CA LEU A 527 -0.55 19.98 3.92
C LEU A 527 -0.76 18.47 4.09
N VAL A 528 -1.21 17.79 3.04
CA VAL A 528 -1.50 16.35 3.09
C VAL A 528 -0.23 15.52 3.25
N LYS A 529 0.84 15.86 2.51
CA LYS A 529 2.13 15.17 2.62
C LYS A 529 2.70 15.28 4.03
N GLU A 530 2.75 16.48 4.60
CA GLU A 530 3.22 16.70 5.97
C GLU A 530 2.35 15.96 6.99
N THR A 531 1.02 16.02 6.84
CA THR A 531 0.09 15.31 7.75
C THR A 531 0.35 13.81 7.72
N ILE A 532 0.45 13.20 6.54
CA ILE A 532 0.65 11.75 6.43
C ILE A 532 2.05 11.35 6.93
N GLN A 533 3.10 12.07 6.55
CA GLN A 533 4.47 11.72 6.96
C GLN A 533 4.73 11.95 8.46
N ALA A 534 4.04 12.91 9.08
CA ALA A 534 4.15 13.17 10.51
C ALA A 534 3.34 12.20 11.40
N LEU A 535 2.62 11.23 10.81
CA LEU A 535 1.79 10.28 11.54
C LEU A 535 2.62 9.46 12.55
N PRO A 536 2.32 9.55 13.85
CA PRO A 536 3.05 8.77 14.84
C PRO A 536 2.84 7.25 14.63
N LEU A 537 3.95 6.53 14.43
CA LEU A 537 3.96 5.08 14.14
C LEU A 537 3.03 4.71 12.98
N ASN A 538 3.05 5.49 11.90
CA ASN A 538 2.19 5.26 10.72
C ASN A 538 0.70 5.12 11.08
N GLY A 539 0.28 5.79 12.16
CA GLY A 539 -1.09 5.80 12.67
C GLY A 539 -1.42 4.71 13.71
N LEU A 540 -0.59 3.68 13.90
CA LEU A 540 -0.79 2.65 14.93
C LEU A 540 -0.90 3.25 16.35
N ALA A 541 -0.16 4.33 16.61
CA ALA A 541 -0.16 5.00 17.91
C ALA A 541 -1.56 5.50 18.32
N PHE A 542 -2.44 5.85 17.37
CA PHE A 542 -3.82 6.25 17.68
C PHE A 542 -4.57 5.15 18.44
N GLY A 543 -4.52 3.92 17.91
CA GLY A 543 -5.15 2.76 18.51
C GLY A 543 -4.55 2.41 19.88
N LEU A 544 -3.23 2.54 20.04
CA LEU A 544 -2.54 2.35 21.31
C LEU A 544 -3.01 3.37 22.35
N LEU A 545 -3.06 4.66 21.97
CA LEU A 545 -3.48 5.74 22.86
C LEU A 545 -4.96 5.63 23.27
N LYS A 546 -5.85 5.32 22.32
CA LYS A 546 -7.30 5.20 22.54
C LYS A 546 -7.67 3.99 23.40
N ASN A 547 -6.99 2.86 23.22
CA ASN A 547 -7.44 1.58 23.78
C ASN A 547 -6.50 0.99 24.85
N LEU A 548 -5.17 1.15 24.71
CA LEU A 548 -4.19 0.39 25.50
C LEU A 548 -3.33 1.25 26.45
N CYS A 549 -3.28 2.58 26.24
CA CYS A 549 -2.51 3.50 27.10
C CYS A 549 -2.95 3.35 28.56
N PRO A 550 -2.05 3.11 29.53
CA PRO A 550 -2.44 2.93 30.93
C PRO A 550 -3.09 4.16 31.58
N ASP A 551 -2.76 5.37 31.11
CA ASP A 551 -3.32 6.62 31.62
C ASP A 551 -4.79 6.79 31.20
N PRO A 552 -5.75 6.72 32.14
CA PRO A 552 -7.16 6.87 31.81
C PRO A 552 -7.52 8.24 31.24
N ALA A 553 -6.82 9.31 31.63
CA ALA A 553 -7.10 10.66 31.13
C ALA A 553 -6.76 10.75 29.64
N VAL A 554 -5.64 10.15 29.21
CA VAL A 554 -5.26 10.06 27.80
C VAL A 554 -6.29 9.23 27.02
N ARG A 555 -6.70 8.07 27.53
CA ARG A 555 -7.71 7.25 26.87
C ARG A 555 -9.03 8.00 26.70
N GLU A 556 -9.51 8.65 27.75
CA GLU A 556 -10.73 9.47 27.72
C GLU A 556 -10.62 10.60 26.70
N GLN A 557 -9.47 11.29 26.66
CA GLN A 557 -9.20 12.36 25.72
C GLN A 557 -9.26 11.87 24.25
N MET A 558 -8.65 10.72 23.97
CA MET A 558 -8.63 10.13 22.63
C MET A 558 -9.99 9.54 22.23
N GLN A 559 -10.73 8.96 23.18
CA GLN A 559 -12.09 8.45 22.96
C GLN A 559 -13.12 9.57 22.76
N ALA A 560 -12.85 10.77 23.26
CA ALA A 560 -13.68 11.94 23.07
C ALA A 560 -13.51 12.61 21.69
N LEU A 561 -12.49 12.22 20.90
CA LEU A 561 -12.33 12.69 19.53
C LEU A 561 -13.55 12.26 18.68
N PRO A 562 -14.11 13.15 17.86
CA PRO A 562 -15.27 12.82 17.05
C PRO A 562 -14.89 11.80 15.98
N GLN A 563 -15.76 10.79 15.84
CA GLN A 563 -15.62 9.75 14.85
C GLN A 563 -15.69 10.34 13.43
N SER A 564 -14.81 9.87 12.54
CA SER A 564 -14.87 10.23 11.12
C SER A 564 -16.11 9.62 10.47
N GLN A 565 -16.71 10.35 9.53
CA GLN A 565 -17.83 9.85 8.71
C GLN A 565 -17.36 9.25 7.37
N ILE A 566 -16.07 9.42 7.05
CA ILE A 566 -15.42 8.96 5.83
C ILE A 566 -14.29 8.01 6.22
N LEU A 567 -14.20 6.88 5.53
CA LEU A 567 -13.04 5.98 5.54
C LEU A 567 -12.39 6.00 4.17
N PHE A 568 -11.06 6.11 4.12
CA PHE A 568 -10.26 5.92 2.94
C PHE A 568 -9.28 4.77 3.13
N ASN A 569 -9.23 3.86 2.16
CA ASN A 569 -8.28 2.75 2.14
C ASN A 569 -7.62 2.65 0.76
N TYR A 570 -6.30 2.46 0.72
CA TYR A 570 -5.55 2.21 -0.50
C TYR A 570 -4.92 0.81 -0.46
N LEU A 571 -5.44 -0.10 -1.27
CA LEU A 571 -5.10 -1.52 -1.29
C LEU A 571 -3.83 -1.85 -2.11
N GLY A 572 -3.25 -0.86 -2.80
CA GLY A 572 -2.10 -1.09 -3.68
C GLY A 572 -2.46 -1.71 -5.03
N GLN A 573 -1.48 -2.36 -5.66
CA GLN A 573 -1.61 -3.06 -6.95
C GLN A 573 -2.04 -4.52 -6.75
N VAL A 574 -3.24 -4.87 -7.19
CA VAL A 574 -3.89 -6.17 -6.93
C VAL A 574 -3.53 -7.23 -7.99
N ASP A 575 -3.22 -6.83 -9.23
CA ASP A 575 -2.95 -7.78 -10.33
C ASP A 575 -1.75 -8.71 -10.06
N ARG A 576 -0.84 -8.27 -9.19
CA ARG A 576 0.38 -9.00 -8.85
C ARG A 576 0.19 -10.07 -7.78
N GLU A 577 -0.99 -10.14 -7.17
CA GLU A 577 -1.31 -11.11 -6.10
C GLU A 577 -1.78 -12.45 -6.64
N SER A 578 -2.18 -12.52 -7.92
CA SER A 578 -2.44 -13.77 -8.63
C SER A 578 -1.13 -14.44 -9.00
N THR A 579 -0.41 -14.94 -8.00
CA THR A 579 0.61 -15.96 -8.25
C THR A 579 -0.07 -17.18 -8.88
N SER A 580 0.58 -17.75 -9.89
CA SER A 580 0.10 -18.95 -10.60
C SER A 580 0.11 -20.16 -9.66
N SER A 581 -0.94 -20.30 -8.86
CA SER A 581 -1.18 -21.49 -8.05
C SER A 581 -1.15 -22.74 -8.93
N LYS A 582 -0.53 -23.82 -8.43
CA LYS A 582 -0.55 -25.14 -9.09
C LYS A 582 -1.84 -25.93 -8.82
N TYR A 583 -2.64 -25.49 -7.85
CA TYR A 583 -3.71 -26.29 -7.26
C TYR A 583 -5.08 -25.61 -7.32
N LEU A 584 -5.13 -24.29 -7.09
CA LEU A 584 -6.36 -23.55 -6.86
C LEU A 584 -6.39 -22.25 -7.67
N SER A 585 -7.46 -21.99 -8.42
CA SER A 585 -7.69 -20.68 -9.03
C SER A 585 -8.77 -19.95 -8.26
N MET A 586 -8.53 -18.71 -7.82
CA MET A 586 -9.58 -17.89 -7.22
C MET A 586 -10.66 -17.59 -8.26
N VAL A 587 -11.91 -17.84 -7.91
CA VAL A 587 -13.10 -17.64 -8.76
C VAL A 587 -13.88 -16.42 -8.32
N ASP A 588 -14.03 -16.24 -7.00
CA ASP A 588 -14.83 -15.17 -6.40
C ASP A 588 -14.21 -14.83 -5.03
N ASP A 589 -13.84 -13.57 -4.82
CA ASP A 589 -13.21 -13.08 -3.57
C ASP A 589 -14.24 -12.68 -2.51
N ARG A 590 -15.54 -12.71 -2.86
CA ARG A 590 -16.67 -12.33 -2.00
C ARG A 590 -17.87 -13.24 -2.23
N CYS A 591 -17.65 -14.56 -2.19
CA CYS A 591 -18.68 -15.54 -2.47
C CYS A 591 -19.73 -15.60 -1.34
N GLY A 592 -20.98 -15.26 -1.67
CA GLY A 592 -22.10 -15.26 -0.72
C GLY A 592 -22.19 -13.98 0.13
N GLU A 593 -23.15 -13.94 1.06
CA GLU A 593 -23.39 -12.77 1.93
C GLU A 593 -22.44 -12.76 3.14
N ALA A 594 -21.27 -12.13 2.98
CA ALA A 594 -20.23 -12.11 4.00
C ALA A 594 -20.50 -11.18 5.20
N ARG A 595 -21.41 -10.21 5.03
CA ARG A 595 -21.87 -9.30 6.09
C ARG A 595 -23.38 -9.42 6.29
N SER A 596 -23.84 -9.35 7.55
CA SER A 596 -25.29 -9.29 7.82
C SER A 596 -25.88 -7.99 7.26
N ALA A 597 -27.02 -8.08 6.57
CA ALA A 597 -27.74 -6.92 6.07
C ALA A 597 -28.19 -5.94 7.19
N ARG A 598 -28.24 -6.41 8.45
CA ARG A 598 -28.61 -5.60 9.63
C ARG A 598 -27.40 -5.01 10.34
N CYS A 599 -26.19 -5.43 9.98
CA CYS A 599 -24.95 -4.97 10.58
C CYS A 599 -24.80 -3.46 10.36
N GLU A 600 -24.32 -2.77 11.39
CA GLU A 600 -23.96 -1.36 11.29
C GLU A 600 -22.84 -1.15 10.27
N ARG A 601 -22.86 0.01 9.62
CA ARG A 601 -21.71 0.56 8.90
C ARG A 601 -21.00 1.55 9.80
N ALA A 602 -19.68 1.39 9.93
CA ALA A 602 -18.86 2.29 10.74
C ALA A 602 -18.79 3.71 10.15
N TYR A 603 -18.99 3.85 8.83
CA TYR A 603 -18.86 5.13 8.11
C TYR A 603 -20.08 5.39 7.23
N LEU A 604 -20.33 6.66 6.89
CA LEU A 604 -21.36 7.03 5.91
C LEU A 604 -20.85 6.85 4.47
N LEU A 605 -19.55 7.12 4.28
CA LEU A 605 -18.84 7.00 3.01
C LEU A 605 -17.54 6.21 3.22
N GLU A 606 -17.36 5.13 2.47
CA GLU A 606 -16.12 4.34 2.46
C GLU A 606 -15.55 4.36 1.03
N ILE A 607 -14.28 4.70 0.90
CA ILE A 607 -13.60 4.88 -0.38
C ILE A 607 -12.42 3.92 -0.41
N ASN A 608 -12.55 2.86 -1.20
CA ASN A 608 -11.50 1.85 -1.36
C ASN A 608 -10.85 2.02 -2.72
N ALA A 609 -9.57 2.41 -2.75
CA ALA A 609 -8.79 2.59 -3.96
C ALA A 609 -7.84 1.40 -4.17
N ARG A 610 -7.72 0.94 -5.41
CA ARG A 610 -6.82 -0.15 -5.83
C ARG A 610 -6.37 0.05 -7.27
N ILE A 611 -5.22 -0.50 -7.63
CA ILE A 611 -4.78 -0.57 -9.02
C ILE A 611 -5.03 -1.99 -9.53
N ARG A 612 -5.82 -2.09 -10.59
CA ARG A 612 -6.18 -3.34 -11.26
C ARG A 612 -6.13 -3.16 -12.78
N GLU A 613 -5.53 -4.12 -13.44
CA GLU A 613 -5.13 -4.16 -14.85
C GLU A 613 -4.44 -2.86 -15.33
N GLY A 614 -3.63 -2.25 -14.46
CA GLY A 614 -2.96 -0.96 -14.71
C GLY A 614 -3.87 0.27 -14.62
N GLN A 615 -5.07 0.15 -14.04
CA GLN A 615 -6.02 1.24 -13.86
C GLN A 615 -6.31 1.49 -12.37
N LEU A 616 -6.33 2.75 -11.95
CA LEU A 616 -6.81 3.11 -10.62
C LEU A 616 -8.34 2.98 -10.58
N GLN A 617 -8.82 2.08 -9.73
CA GLN A 617 -10.23 1.86 -9.46
C GLN A 617 -10.57 2.31 -8.03
N LEU A 618 -11.67 3.05 -7.87
CA LEU A 618 -12.21 3.45 -6.58
C LEU A 618 -13.64 2.92 -6.42
N ASP A 619 -13.88 2.19 -5.33
CA ASP A 619 -15.21 1.81 -4.89
C ASP A 619 -15.69 2.79 -3.82
N TRP A 620 -16.73 3.55 -4.15
CA TRP A 620 -17.39 4.51 -3.26
C TRP A 620 -18.63 3.86 -2.67
N SER A 621 -18.51 3.30 -1.48
CA SER A 621 -19.62 2.71 -0.74
C SER A 621 -20.30 3.76 0.13
N TYR A 622 -21.56 4.05 -0.15
CA TYR A 622 -22.33 5.11 0.49
C TYR A 622 -23.68 4.59 0.98
N ASN A 623 -24.33 5.33 1.88
CA ASN A 623 -25.64 4.94 2.37
C ASN A 623 -26.74 5.57 1.52
N ARG A 624 -27.56 4.73 0.87
CA ARG A 624 -28.67 5.15 -0.02
C ARG A 624 -29.79 5.90 0.71
N ALA A 625 -29.86 5.84 2.04
CA ALA A 625 -30.79 6.64 2.83
C ALA A 625 -30.34 8.11 2.95
N TYR A 626 -29.04 8.38 2.90
CA TYR A 626 -28.45 9.71 3.10
C TYR A 626 -27.95 10.37 1.81
N HIS A 627 -27.43 9.57 0.87
CA HIS A 627 -26.86 10.05 -0.38
C HIS A 627 -27.47 9.34 -1.58
N ASN A 628 -27.70 10.10 -2.64
CA ASN A 628 -28.08 9.60 -3.95
C ASN A 628 -26.84 9.29 -4.78
N LEU A 629 -26.97 8.38 -5.75
CA LEU A 629 -25.87 8.03 -6.67
C LEU A 629 -25.27 9.26 -7.35
N ALA A 630 -26.12 10.18 -7.84
CA ALA A 630 -25.68 11.40 -8.53
C ALA A 630 -24.79 12.33 -7.68
N THR A 631 -24.95 12.33 -6.35
CA THR A 631 -24.10 13.12 -5.45
C THR A 631 -22.72 12.49 -5.33
N ILE A 632 -22.65 11.16 -5.25
CA ILE A 632 -21.39 10.41 -5.20
C ILE A 632 -20.67 10.45 -6.55
N GLU A 633 -21.39 10.33 -7.66
CA GLU A 633 -20.83 10.47 -9.01
C GLU A 633 -20.19 11.85 -9.19
N ARG A 634 -20.84 12.93 -8.75
CA ARG A 634 -20.26 14.28 -8.80
C ARG A 634 -18.99 14.40 -7.94
N LEU A 635 -18.99 13.81 -6.75
CA LEU A 635 -17.79 13.81 -5.89
C LEU A 635 -16.64 13.06 -6.58
N ALA A 636 -16.93 11.93 -7.22
CA ALA A 636 -15.97 11.16 -7.99
C ALA A 636 -15.44 11.95 -9.20
N GLU A 637 -16.31 12.66 -9.93
CA GLU A 637 -15.92 13.53 -11.06
C GLU A 637 -14.94 14.62 -10.60
N VAL A 638 -15.27 15.34 -9.52
CA VAL A 638 -14.39 16.37 -8.94
C VAL A 638 -13.06 15.78 -8.48
N PHE A 639 -13.07 14.59 -7.87
CA PHE A 639 -11.84 13.88 -7.52
C PHE A 639 -10.96 13.59 -8.75
N ALA A 640 -11.54 13.10 -9.85
CA ALA A 640 -10.78 12.81 -11.06
C ALA A 640 -10.20 14.08 -11.70
N ASP A 641 -10.93 15.20 -11.66
CA ASP A 641 -10.43 16.49 -12.13
C ASP A 641 -9.29 17.04 -11.25
N ASN A 642 -9.37 16.84 -9.94
CA ASN A 642 -8.29 17.18 -9.02
C ASN A 642 -7.04 16.33 -9.28
N ILE A 643 -7.18 15.02 -9.57
CA ILE A 643 -6.06 14.16 -9.98
C ILE A 643 -5.38 14.67 -11.25
N ARG A 644 -6.15 15.03 -12.28
CA ARG A 644 -5.60 15.61 -13.52
C ARG A 644 -4.83 16.91 -13.24
N THR A 645 -5.40 17.78 -12.41
CA THR A 645 -4.78 19.05 -12.02
C THR A 645 -3.48 18.83 -11.24
N LEU A 646 -3.46 17.88 -10.30
CA LEU A 646 -2.26 17.50 -9.56
C LEU A 646 -1.16 17.03 -10.51
N ILE A 647 -1.47 16.12 -11.43
CA ILE A 647 -0.52 15.60 -12.42
C ILE A 647 0.01 16.72 -13.31
N ASP A 648 -0.86 17.60 -13.83
CA ASP A 648 -0.46 18.68 -14.72
C ASP A 648 0.48 19.70 -14.03
N ILE A 649 0.23 20.02 -12.75
CA ILE A 649 1.03 21.00 -12.00
C ILE A 649 2.35 20.39 -11.53
N THR A 650 2.29 19.20 -10.92
CA THR A 650 3.47 18.56 -10.31
C THR A 650 4.37 17.88 -11.35
N GLY A 651 3.80 17.44 -12.47
CA GLY A 651 4.54 16.93 -13.62
C GLY A 651 5.03 18.02 -14.56
N SER A 652 4.87 19.32 -14.23
CA SER A 652 5.34 20.43 -15.06
C SER A 652 6.83 20.71 -14.86
N ASP A 653 7.44 21.28 -15.89
CA ASP A 653 8.87 21.61 -15.99
C ASP A 653 9.34 22.68 -15.00
N GLU A 654 8.38 23.48 -14.57
CA GLU A 654 8.53 24.58 -13.62
C GLU A 654 8.05 24.17 -12.22
N ALA A 655 7.70 22.89 -12.02
CA ALA A 655 7.27 22.39 -10.73
C ALA A 655 8.43 22.44 -9.73
N THR A 656 8.31 23.35 -8.76
CA THR A 656 9.21 23.36 -7.61
C THR A 656 9.00 22.08 -6.80
N PRO A 657 10.08 21.38 -6.42
CA PRO A 657 9.98 20.24 -5.50
C PRO A 657 9.16 20.59 -4.26
N VAL A 658 8.20 19.74 -3.92
CA VAL A 658 7.32 19.95 -2.77
C VAL A 658 7.94 19.32 -1.52
N HIS A 659 8.73 20.12 -0.82
CA HIS A 659 9.38 19.74 0.43
C HIS A 659 8.55 20.08 1.66
N VAL A 660 8.54 19.17 2.63
CA VAL A 660 7.89 19.34 3.93
C VAL A 660 8.87 19.04 5.08
N PRO A 661 8.65 19.57 6.31
CA PRO A 661 9.48 19.27 7.48
C PRO A 661 9.78 17.79 7.69
N SER A 662 8.79 16.94 7.46
CA SER A 662 8.92 15.50 7.62
C SER A 662 9.86 14.83 6.60
N ASP A 663 10.23 15.50 5.51
CA ASP A 663 11.30 15.05 4.61
C ASP A 663 12.70 15.19 5.26
N PHE A 664 12.84 16.02 6.31
CA PHE A 664 14.10 16.32 7.00
C PHE A 664 13.97 16.18 8.53
N PRO A 665 13.60 15.00 9.05
CA PRO A 665 13.21 14.82 10.46
C PRO A 665 14.34 15.14 11.45
N LEU A 666 15.61 15.04 11.01
CA LEU A 666 16.79 15.36 11.83
C LEU A 666 17.13 16.86 11.84
N ALA A 667 16.59 17.64 10.90
CA ALA A 667 16.90 19.07 10.77
C ALA A 667 16.09 19.93 11.75
N GLY A 668 14.94 19.44 12.22
CA GLY A 668 14.08 20.16 13.16
C GLY A 668 13.53 21.48 12.61
N LEU A 669 13.40 21.59 11.29
CA LEU A 669 12.98 22.81 10.58
C LEU A 669 11.45 22.91 10.54
N SER A 670 10.95 24.12 10.71
CA SER A 670 9.57 24.46 10.37
C SER A 670 9.40 24.60 8.85
N GLN A 671 8.16 24.51 8.34
CA GLN A 671 7.87 24.76 6.92
C GLN A 671 8.34 26.15 6.50
N GLN A 672 8.19 27.16 7.37
CA GLN A 672 8.64 28.52 7.09
C GLN A 672 10.17 28.60 6.95
N GLU A 673 10.93 27.86 7.76
CA GLU A 673 12.39 27.81 7.65
C GLU A 673 12.82 27.07 6.37
N LEU A 674 12.13 25.98 6.00
CA LEU A 674 12.37 25.30 4.72
C LEU A 674 12.08 26.21 3.53
N ASP A 675 10.96 26.93 3.54
CA ASP A 675 10.59 27.86 2.48
C ASP A 675 11.63 28.99 2.37
N ASN A 676 12.12 29.50 3.51
CA ASN A 676 13.19 30.51 3.53
C ASN A 676 14.52 29.96 2.98
N ILE A 677 14.86 28.71 3.29
CA ILE A 677 16.06 28.04 2.74
C ILE A 677 15.91 27.85 1.24
N ALA A 678 14.76 27.34 0.78
CA ALA A 678 14.48 27.16 -0.64
C ALA A 678 14.51 28.49 -1.40
N ALA A 679 13.98 29.56 -0.81
CA ALA A 679 14.06 30.91 -1.37
C ALA A 679 15.50 31.44 -1.41
N SER A 680 16.31 31.22 -0.38
CA SER A 680 17.73 31.62 -0.37
C SER A 680 18.58 30.85 -1.40
N LEU A 681 18.22 29.61 -1.70
CA LEU A 681 18.88 28.80 -2.74
C LEU A 681 18.41 29.17 -4.15
N GLY A 682 17.31 29.91 -4.26
CA GLY A 682 16.74 30.40 -5.53
C GLY A 682 17.27 31.76 -6.00
N ASP A 683 18.00 32.49 -5.15
CA ASP A 683 18.54 33.83 -5.43
C ASP A 683 20.07 33.88 -5.66
N ASP A 684 20.79 32.75 -5.50
CA ASP A 684 22.22 32.68 -5.81
C ASP A 684 22.45 32.40 -7.30
N ASP A 685 22.41 33.48 -8.07
CA ASP A 685 22.82 33.59 -9.48
C ASP A 685 24.28 34.10 -9.60
N ASP A 686 25.18 33.66 -8.68
CA ASP A 686 26.63 33.97 -8.70
C ASP A 686 27.53 32.73 -8.56
#